data_AF-L1I7X5-F1
#
_entry.id   AF-L1I7X5-F1
#
_cell.length_a   1.000
_cell.length_b   1.000
_cell.length_c   1.000
_cell.angle_alpha   90.00
_cell.angle_beta   90.00
_cell.angle_gamma   90.00
#
_symmetry.space_group_name_H-M   'P 1'
#
loop_
_entity.id
_entity.type
_entity.pdbx_description
1 polymer ?
#
loop_
_entity_poly.entity_id
_entity_poly.type
_entity_poly.pdbx_seq_one_letter_code
_entity_poly.pdbx_strand_id
1 'polypeptide(L)'
;MLHTTAAYLPADLQEDEIKGFQDLVTAVKHLYPGKVKADRGRWWEERVRSGQGGALVSALLDLPDVKEEFTTMSTAEDAQLFMWKLHNMISAETFPSRSPFPASLGIGVDSFKRGATARLHLGDLGRAEKDEVLQATSARWRMRDGLVVDPLDRRDARDLPPDRTMLGRAFWTFIHASSVYLDQQPDARALASFRSIFDSIYHVFPCPVCKSHFRSFYHDEQLQAELSHLRSKHDAILFAWKIHNVVTAWGIRRADWSRAIFPREFGLNASLFLLPISSSSSSPQMRIDRVCDNLQPDCMTRPMRLALIADVQARWQIEGGIDQPLEDKPPAACDPPRKGEPLDMYVMGKCPWCGKALQELEEKLNCKFTCQQDGRTVEGQLDFRLHMVGLNDGSYEEPNLKAIHGASELAGEKLELCARQHYARDYQYVKFISCMDRNVSQIPLLASQCASEAAMDIDLLVSCANGNGEQLVAASYGYSSWMGITTTPSFVLNRRKKVAGMPSNFSSMLCEELSSPVELQAPRLMELHDKDEETSRSSARRVRMGPLQTEGARQTKGGKRTVARNVDVLREPSYDVGSGDLEGIEEEADKSKVLFQAAVWSLIALAFCVLMLSPFVILLWMRRRLGKGERRSLLRQASR
;
A
#
# COMPACT_ATOMS: atom_id res chain seq x y z
N MET A 1 -2.30 -4.90 7.58
CA MET A 1 -1.39 -6.07 7.64
C MET A 1 -1.82 -7.02 8.74
N LEU A 2 -1.53 -6.76 10.03
CA LEU A 2 -1.83 -7.70 11.13
C LEU A 2 -3.31 -8.11 11.21
N HIS A 3 -4.23 -7.17 11.00
CA HIS A 3 -5.67 -7.46 10.89
C HIS A 3 -5.99 -8.48 9.78
N THR A 4 -5.43 -8.26 8.59
CA THR A 4 -5.55 -9.22 7.47
C THR A 4 -4.89 -10.55 7.80
N THR A 5 -3.75 -10.57 8.48
CA THR A 5 -3.10 -11.80 8.94
C THR A 5 -4.04 -12.59 9.85
N ALA A 6 -4.58 -11.95 10.90
CA ALA A 6 -5.52 -12.58 11.83
C ALA A 6 -6.78 -13.12 11.12
N ALA A 7 -7.34 -12.35 10.18
CA ALA A 7 -8.58 -12.70 9.47
C ALA A 7 -8.45 -13.90 8.50
N TYR A 8 -7.22 -14.27 8.12
CA TYR A 8 -6.95 -15.40 7.21
C TYR A 8 -6.23 -16.56 7.90
N LEU A 9 -6.09 -16.51 9.24
CA LEU A 9 -5.63 -17.67 9.99
C LEU A 9 -6.64 -18.83 9.89
N PRO A 10 -6.19 -20.10 9.93
CA PRO A 10 -7.09 -21.25 10.05
C PRO A 10 -7.94 -21.17 11.33
N ALA A 11 -9.15 -21.73 11.32
CA ALA A 11 -10.02 -21.70 12.51
C ALA A 11 -9.33 -22.32 13.73
N ASP A 12 -8.73 -23.49 13.54
CA ASP A 12 -7.92 -24.20 14.53
C ASP A 12 -6.44 -23.94 14.24
N LEU A 13 -5.78 -23.19 15.14
CA LEU A 13 -4.37 -22.86 14.97
C LEU A 13 -3.48 -24.00 15.46
N GLN A 14 -2.46 -24.31 14.67
CA GLN A 14 -1.35 -25.14 15.14
C GLN A 14 -0.42 -24.32 16.05
N GLU A 15 0.36 -24.99 16.89
CA GLU A 15 1.29 -24.33 17.84
C GLU A 15 2.27 -23.39 17.13
N ASP A 16 2.77 -23.78 15.95
CA ASP A 16 3.66 -22.98 15.12
C ASP A 16 2.97 -21.76 14.48
N GLU A 17 1.68 -21.86 14.19
CA GLU A 17 0.87 -20.72 13.70
C GLU A 17 0.55 -19.73 14.83
N ILE A 18 0.23 -20.21 16.04
CA ILE A 18 0.07 -19.37 17.24
C ILE A 18 1.37 -18.60 17.49
N LYS A 19 2.48 -19.33 17.57
CA LYS A 19 3.80 -18.75 17.81
C LYS A 19 4.18 -17.76 16.71
N GLY A 20 4.01 -18.13 15.44
CA GLY A 20 4.31 -17.25 14.30
C GLY A 20 3.47 -15.97 14.31
N PHE A 21 2.21 -16.03 14.75
CA PHE A 21 1.39 -14.83 14.89
C PHE A 21 1.89 -13.94 16.04
N GLN A 22 2.17 -14.54 17.19
CA GLN A 22 2.70 -13.83 18.36
C GLN A 22 4.07 -13.19 18.07
N ASP A 23 4.96 -13.89 17.38
CA ASP A 23 6.26 -13.39 16.95
C ASP A 23 6.11 -12.19 16.01
N LEU A 24 5.15 -12.23 15.07
CA LEU A 24 4.87 -11.12 14.15
C LEU A 24 4.34 -9.88 14.86
N VAL A 25 3.42 -10.05 15.82
CA VAL A 25 2.90 -8.95 16.65
C VAL A 25 4.02 -8.38 17.53
N THR A 26 4.82 -9.25 18.15
CA THR A 26 5.95 -8.86 19.00
C THR A 26 7.03 -8.14 18.21
N ALA A 27 7.25 -8.49 16.94
CA ALA A 27 8.23 -7.81 16.10
C ALA A 27 7.97 -6.29 15.99
N VAL A 28 6.70 -5.87 16.04
CA VAL A 28 6.32 -4.45 16.03
C VAL A 28 6.87 -3.69 17.24
N LYS A 29 7.00 -4.35 18.40
CA LYS A 29 7.56 -3.77 19.64
C LYS A 29 8.94 -3.17 19.44
N HIS A 30 9.77 -3.83 18.63
CA HIS A 30 11.19 -3.54 18.50
C HIS A 30 11.59 -2.91 17.17
N LEU A 31 10.74 -3.05 16.14
CA LEU A 31 11.07 -2.60 14.78
C LEU A 31 10.35 -1.33 14.36
N TYR A 32 9.26 -0.97 15.06
CA TYR A 32 8.58 0.27 14.75
C TYR A 32 9.43 1.45 15.25
N PRO A 33 9.89 2.33 14.35
CA PRO A 33 10.85 3.36 14.71
C PRO A 33 10.30 4.31 15.75
N GLY A 34 11.22 4.77 16.58
CA GLY A 34 10.92 5.70 17.63
C GLY A 34 12.10 5.86 18.57
N LYS A 35 12.99 6.82 18.28
CA LYS A 35 14.08 7.11 19.19
C LYS A 35 13.57 7.98 20.32
N VAL A 36 13.65 7.46 21.54
CA VAL A 36 13.73 8.32 22.72
C VAL A 36 15.19 8.74 22.83
N LYS A 37 15.52 10.01 22.53
CA LYS A 37 16.78 10.59 23.03
C LYS A 37 16.67 10.56 24.55
N ALA A 38 17.33 9.59 25.19
CA ALA A 38 17.56 9.62 26.62
C ALA A 38 18.66 10.65 26.88
N ASP A 39 18.29 11.94 26.85
CA ASP A 39 19.23 12.98 27.25
C ASP A 39 19.12 13.28 28.75
N ARG A 40 20.28 13.61 29.31
CA ARG A 40 20.57 13.66 30.73
C ARG A 40 19.84 14.83 31.40
N GLY A 41 18.89 14.49 32.26
CA GLY A 41 18.52 15.32 33.40
C GLY A 41 17.38 16.31 33.16
N ARG A 42 16.21 15.95 33.69
CA ARG A 42 14.98 16.75 33.89
C ARG A 42 14.05 16.88 32.67
N TRP A 43 13.09 15.96 32.60
CA TRP A 43 11.64 16.13 32.83
C TRP A 43 10.93 14.92 32.20
N TRP A 44 10.52 13.96 33.03
CA TRP A 44 9.60 12.90 32.65
C TRP A 44 8.21 13.37 33.09
N GLU A 45 7.51 14.03 32.16
CA GLU A 45 6.08 14.45 32.12
C GLU A 45 6.11 15.62 31.11
N GLU A 46 5.49 15.61 29.93
CA GLU A 46 4.19 15.08 29.55
C GLU A 46 4.05 15.22 28.01
N ARG A 47 3.35 14.25 27.39
CA ARG A 47 3.00 14.08 25.96
C ARG A 47 4.04 13.36 25.09
N VAL A 48 3.74 12.07 24.92
CA VAL A 48 4.05 11.23 23.76
C VAL A 48 3.96 12.06 22.47
N ARG A 49 5.09 12.56 22.00
CA ARG A 49 5.24 13.27 20.72
C ARG A 49 6.10 12.40 19.80
N SER A 50 5.63 12.32 18.57
CA SER A 50 6.06 11.50 17.41
C SER A 50 7.38 10.74 17.57
N GLY A 51 7.32 9.41 17.45
CA GLY A 51 8.50 8.54 17.52
C GLY A 51 8.53 7.62 18.74
N GLN A 52 7.39 7.07 19.18
CA GLN A 52 7.36 6.02 20.23
C GLN A 52 6.45 4.84 19.86
N GLY A 53 6.12 4.61 18.58
CA GLY A 53 5.13 3.59 18.21
C GLY A 53 5.46 2.20 18.76
N GLY A 54 6.73 1.76 18.65
CA GLY A 54 7.18 0.49 19.23
C GLY A 54 7.14 0.46 20.76
N ALA A 55 7.49 1.57 21.41
CA ALA A 55 7.44 1.70 22.87
C ALA A 55 6.00 1.73 23.41
N LEU A 56 5.07 2.36 22.70
CA LEU A 56 3.65 2.33 23.02
C LEU A 56 3.10 0.92 22.91
N VAL A 57 3.35 0.24 21.77
CA VAL A 57 2.94 -1.16 21.58
C VAL A 57 3.58 -2.04 22.67
N SER A 58 4.86 -1.85 23.00
CA SER A 58 5.51 -2.53 24.12
C SER A 58 4.73 -2.34 25.41
N ALA A 59 4.48 -1.09 25.79
CA ALA A 59 3.83 -0.74 27.04
C ALA A 59 2.41 -1.32 27.13
N LEU A 60 1.70 -1.40 26.00
CA LEU A 60 0.37 -2.02 25.94
C LEU A 60 0.46 -3.55 26.04
N LEU A 61 1.39 -4.20 25.33
CA LEU A 61 1.59 -5.66 25.39
C LEU A 61 2.14 -6.15 26.74
N ASP A 62 2.85 -5.29 27.47
CA ASP A 62 3.41 -5.61 28.79
C ASP A 62 2.37 -5.44 29.93
N LEU A 63 1.15 -4.95 29.64
CA LEU A 63 0.04 -4.91 30.62
C LEU A 63 -0.39 -6.33 30.99
N PRO A 64 -0.59 -6.65 32.29
CA PRO A 64 -0.82 -8.04 32.72
C PRO A 64 -1.97 -8.76 32.01
N ASP A 65 -3.12 -8.08 31.90
CA ASP A 65 -4.33 -8.56 31.23
C ASP A 65 -4.16 -8.71 29.72
N VAL A 66 -3.50 -7.75 29.07
CA VAL A 66 -3.24 -7.81 27.63
C VAL A 66 -2.25 -8.94 27.33
N LYS A 67 -1.22 -9.10 28.18
CA LYS A 67 -0.23 -10.17 28.07
C LYS A 67 -0.86 -11.54 28.26
N GLU A 68 -1.75 -11.68 29.24
CA GLU A 68 -2.50 -12.92 29.45
C GLU A 68 -3.33 -13.28 28.22
N GLU A 69 -4.15 -12.36 27.70
CA GLU A 69 -4.94 -12.57 26.48
C GLU A 69 -4.06 -12.89 25.26
N PHE A 70 -2.93 -12.19 25.12
CA PHE A 70 -1.98 -12.42 24.03
C PHE A 70 -1.36 -13.81 24.07
N THR A 71 -0.97 -14.26 25.26
CA THR A 71 -0.27 -15.54 25.46
C THR A 71 -1.20 -16.75 25.47
N THR A 72 -2.48 -16.55 25.80
CA THR A 72 -3.50 -17.61 25.87
C THR A 72 -4.32 -17.76 24.58
N MET A 73 -4.14 -16.86 23.62
CA MET A 73 -4.75 -16.91 22.29
C MET A 73 -4.47 -18.26 21.60
N SER A 74 -5.52 -18.97 21.19
CA SER A 74 -5.42 -20.31 20.62
C SER A 74 -6.19 -20.52 19.32
N THR A 75 -7.12 -19.62 18.99
CA THR A 75 -7.95 -19.69 17.78
C THR A 75 -7.76 -18.47 16.88
N ALA A 76 -8.19 -18.57 15.61
CA ALA A 76 -8.28 -17.39 14.73
C ALA A 76 -9.27 -16.33 15.24
N GLU A 77 -10.31 -16.72 15.98
CA GLU A 77 -11.23 -15.77 16.62
C GLU A 77 -10.47 -14.96 17.69
N ASP A 78 -9.71 -15.64 18.56
CA ASP A 78 -8.90 -14.98 19.60
C ASP A 78 -7.90 -14.00 18.98
N ALA A 79 -7.22 -14.40 17.90
CA ALA A 79 -6.26 -13.56 17.20
C ALA A 79 -6.89 -12.29 16.61
N GLN A 80 -8.08 -12.40 16.03
CA GLN A 80 -8.81 -11.26 15.47
C GLN A 80 -9.30 -10.31 16.58
N LEU A 81 -9.87 -10.86 17.65
CA LEU A 81 -10.33 -10.09 18.82
C LEU A 81 -9.16 -9.39 19.51
N PHE A 82 -8.03 -10.08 19.68
CA PHE A 82 -6.83 -9.50 20.25
C PHE A 82 -6.31 -8.34 19.40
N MET A 83 -6.19 -8.53 18.08
CA MET A 83 -5.73 -7.45 17.20
C MET A 83 -6.69 -6.26 17.15
N TRP A 84 -7.99 -6.52 17.25
CA TRP A 84 -9.02 -5.49 17.40
C TRP A 84 -8.84 -4.69 18.69
N LYS A 85 -8.68 -5.36 19.83
CA LYS A 85 -8.44 -4.71 21.12
C LYS A 85 -7.16 -3.89 21.08
N LEU A 86 -6.04 -4.48 20.65
CA LEU A 86 -4.75 -3.81 20.56
C LEU A 86 -4.82 -2.56 19.65
N HIS A 87 -5.50 -2.65 18.50
CA HIS A 87 -5.71 -1.49 17.61
C HIS A 87 -6.48 -0.36 18.30
N ASN A 88 -7.57 -0.69 19.01
CA ASN A 88 -8.36 0.32 19.72
C ASN A 88 -7.60 0.90 20.91
N MET A 89 -6.75 0.12 21.60
CA MET A 89 -5.83 0.64 22.63
C MET A 89 -4.82 1.64 22.06
N ILE A 90 -4.18 1.30 20.94
CA ILE A 90 -3.27 2.23 20.25
C ILE A 90 -4.03 3.49 19.82
N SER A 91 -5.24 3.34 19.27
CA SER A 91 -6.07 4.46 18.83
C SER A 91 -6.53 5.35 19.98
N ALA A 92 -6.85 4.78 21.14
CA ALA A 92 -7.23 5.54 22.33
C ALA A 92 -6.08 6.38 22.88
N GLU A 93 -4.85 5.87 22.80
CA GLU A 93 -3.64 6.59 23.25
C GLU A 93 -3.19 7.65 22.23
N THR A 94 -3.38 7.41 20.94
CA THR A 94 -2.92 8.30 19.86
C THR A 94 -3.97 9.31 19.41
N PHE A 95 -5.25 8.94 19.44
CA PHE A 95 -6.40 9.72 18.97
C PHE A 95 -7.56 9.64 19.98
N PRO A 96 -7.41 10.19 21.19
CA PRO A 96 -8.39 10.04 22.28
C PRO A 96 -9.78 10.62 21.98
N SER A 97 -9.92 11.44 20.94
CA SER A 97 -11.20 11.98 20.46
C SER A 97 -11.93 11.07 19.47
N ARG A 98 -11.29 10.02 18.95
CA ARG A 98 -11.92 9.08 18.03
C ARG A 98 -12.65 7.99 18.80
N SER A 99 -13.90 7.73 18.40
CA SER A 99 -14.66 6.59 18.92
C SER A 99 -13.96 5.27 18.55
N PRO A 100 -13.91 4.29 19.46
CA PRO A 100 -13.46 2.94 19.13
C PRO A 100 -14.28 2.32 17.99
N PHE A 101 -13.63 1.47 17.21
CA PHE A 101 -14.30 0.69 16.17
C PHE A 101 -14.69 -0.70 16.70
N PRO A 102 -15.84 -1.28 16.32
CA PRO A 102 -16.96 -0.61 15.67
C PRO A 102 -17.72 0.26 16.68
N ALA A 103 -18.19 1.43 16.22
CA ALA A 103 -18.89 2.36 17.09
C ALA A 103 -20.25 1.82 17.60
N SER A 104 -20.81 0.82 16.92
CA SER A 104 -22.09 0.18 17.25
C SER A 104 -22.07 -0.59 18.58
N LEU A 105 -20.90 -1.01 19.07
CA LEU A 105 -20.78 -1.68 20.37
C LEU A 105 -20.96 -0.71 21.56
N GLY A 106 -20.91 0.60 21.33
CA GLY A 106 -21.05 1.59 22.41
C GLY A 106 -19.92 1.58 23.45
N ILE A 107 -18.82 0.87 23.19
CA ILE A 107 -17.66 0.81 24.10
C ILE A 107 -16.91 2.15 24.01
N GLY A 108 -16.75 2.80 25.16
CA GLY A 108 -16.06 4.10 25.26
C GLY A 108 -14.55 4.00 25.08
N VAL A 109 -13.92 5.10 24.66
CA VAL A 109 -12.46 5.20 24.51
C VAL A 109 -11.70 4.89 25.80
N ASP A 110 -12.31 5.19 26.96
CA ASP A 110 -11.71 4.96 28.27
C ASP A 110 -11.50 3.48 28.55
N SER A 111 -12.33 2.58 28.00
CA SER A 111 -12.17 1.12 28.16
C SER A 111 -10.90 0.58 27.49
N PHE A 112 -10.23 1.37 26.66
CA PHE A 112 -9.01 0.99 25.94
C PHE A 112 -7.76 1.75 26.40
N LYS A 113 -7.87 2.71 27.31
CA LYS A 113 -6.71 3.46 27.82
C LYS A 113 -5.86 2.60 28.75
N ARG A 114 -4.55 2.81 28.73
CA ARG A 114 -3.59 2.15 29.61
C ARG A 114 -3.85 2.44 31.09
N GLY A 115 -4.27 3.66 31.44
CA GLY A 115 -4.58 4.07 32.81
C GLY A 115 -6.03 3.85 33.26
N ALA A 116 -6.85 3.14 32.47
CA ALA A 116 -8.25 2.93 32.79
C ALA A 116 -8.45 2.09 34.05
N THR A 117 -9.38 2.50 34.92
CA THR A 117 -9.77 1.74 36.11
C THR A 117 -10.58 0.49 35.78
N ALA A 118 -11.29 0.49 34.65
CA ALA A 118 -12.05 -0.64 34.12
C ALA A 118 -11.71 -0.82 32.63
N ARG A 119 -10.61 -1.52 32.36
CA ARG A 119 -10.21 -1.85 30.99
C ARG A 119 -11.06 -3.02 30.46
N LEU A 120 -11.36 -2.99 29.18
CA LEU A 120 -12.06 -4.09 28.53
C LEU A 120 -11.20 -5.36 28.55
N HIS A 121 -11.71 -6.45 29.13
CA HIS A 121 -11.15 -7.79 28.93
C HIS A 121 -11.93 -8.53 27.83
N LEU A 122 -11.24 -9.27 26.97
CA LEU A 122 -11.87 -10.05 25.89
C LEU A 122 -12.75 -11.18 26.44
N GLY A 123 -12.47 -11.66 27.65
CA GLY A 123 -13.30 -12.62 28.37
C GLY A 123 -14.66 -12.08 28.78
N ASP A 124 -14.78 -10.76 28.97
CA ASP A 124 -16.01 -10.10 29.41
C ASP A 124 -17.01 -9.89 28.27
N LEU A 125 -16.55 -9.96 27.01
CA LEU A 125 -17.41 -9.81 25.85
C LEU A 125 -18.33 -11.03 25.70
N GLY A 126 -19.63 -10.79 25.64
CA GLY A 126 -20.63 -11.79 25.28
C GLY A 126 -20.45 -12.28 23.84
N ARG A 127 -21.02 -13.44 23.51
CA ARG A 127 -20.90 -14.04 22.17
C ARG A 127 -21.40 -13.08 21.07
N ALA A 128 -22.51 -12.39 21.31
CA ALA A 128 -23.06 -11.43 20.34
C ALA A 128 -22.11 -10.26 20.06
N GLU A 129 -21.44 -9.72 21.10
CA GLU A 129 -20.48 -8.64 20.93
C GLU A 129 -19.22 -9.12 20.19
N LYS A 130 -18.74 -10.33 20.51
CA LYS A 130 -17.63 -10.97 19.77
C LYS A 130 -17.99 -11.18 18.30
N ASP A 131 -19.17 -11.69 18.01
CA ASP A 131 -19.65 -11.90 16.64
C ASP A 131 -19.77 -10.57 15.88
N GLU A 132 -20.23 -9.50 16.53
CA GLU A 132 -20.28 -8.16 15.94
C GLU A 132 -18.87 -7.62 15.62
N VAL A 133 -17.91 -7.76 16.55
CA VAL A 133 -16.50 -7.40 16.29
C VAL A 133 -15.96 -8.18 15.10
N LEU A 134 -16.13 -9.51 15.09
CA LEU A 134 -15.62 -10.40 14.04
C LEU A 134 -16.26 -10.09 12.68
N GLN A 135 -17.56 -9.78 12.65
CA GLN A 135 -18.25 -9.38 11.43
C GLN A 135 -17.73 -8.04 10.91
N ALA A 136 -17.58 -7.05 11.79
CA ALA A 136 -17.10 -5.72 11.43
C ALA A 136 -15.64 -5.73 10.95
N THR A 137 -14.77 -6.51 11.60
CA THR A 137 -13.36 -6.66 11.17
C THR A 137 -13.25 -7.48 9.90
N SER A 138 -14.01 -8.57 9.76
CA SER A 138 -14.03 -9.38 8.52
C SER A 138 -14.54 -8.59 7.32
N ALA A 139 -15.60 -7.80 7.49
CA ALA A 139 -16.13 -6.95 6.42
C ALA A 139 -15.08 -5.95 5.89
N ARG A 140 -14.17 -5.51 6.76
CA ARG A 140 -13.11 -4.56 6.42
C ARG A 140 -11.83 -5.22 5.89
N TRP A 141 -11.50 -6.42 6.36
CA TRP A 141 -10.17 -7.01 6.16
C TRP A 141 -10.16 -8.37 5.45
N ARG A 142 -11.32 -8.97 5.18
CA ARG A 142 -11.47 -10.23 4.46
C ARG A 142 -12.24 -10.03 3.16
N MET A 143 -11.66 -10.49 2.05
CA MET A 143 -12.33 -10.49 0.75
C MET A 143 -13.37 -11.61 0.73
N ARG A 144 -14.57 -11.36 0.18
CA ARG A 144 -15.61 -12.40 0.06
C ARG A 144 -15.14 -13.60 -0.76
N ASP A 145 -14.38 -13.34 -1.83
CA ASP A 145 -13.87 -14.35 -2.76
C ASP A 145 -12.42 -14.79 -2.44
N GLY A 146 -11.90 -14.42 -1.27
CA GLY A 146 -10.49 -14.62 -0.91
C GLY A 146 -9.54 -13.63 -1.60
N LEU A 147 -8.23 -13.80 -1.43
CA LEU A 147 -7.20 -12.88 -1.96
C LEU A 147 -7.01 -13.03 -3.48
N VAL A 148 -7.97 -12.55 -4.26
CA VAL A 148 -7.94 -12.49 -5.74
C VAL A 148 -7.25 -11.20 -6.22
N VAL A 149 -6.49 -11.28 -7.31
CA VAL A 149 -5.95 -10.09 -7.99
C VAL A 149 -7.09 -9.41 -8.74
N ASP A 150 -7.37 -8.17 -8.40
CA ASP A 150 -8.42 -7.36 -9.04
C ASP A 150 -7.83 -5.96 -9.36
N PRO A 151 -8.07 -5.40 -10.56
CA PRO A 151 -7.42 -4.17 -11.02
C PRO A 151 -7.54 -2.97 -10.06
N LEU A 152 -6.45 -2.21 -9.93
CA LEU A 152 -6.35 -1.07 -8.99
C LEU A 152 -7.31 0.09 -9.33
N ASP A 153 -7.70 0.23 -10.59
CA ASP A 153 -8.61 1.27 -11.09
C ASP A 153 -10.05 1.09 -10.64
N ARG A 154 -10.42 -0.11 -10.15
CA ARG A 154 -11.79 -0.44 -9.71
C ARG A 154 -11.98 -0.41 -8.19
N ARG A 155 -10.95 -0.03 -7.42
CA ARG A 155 -10.99 -0.12 -5.96
C ARG A 155 -10.95 1.24 -5.28
N ASP A 156 -11.85 1.44 -4.33
CA ASP A 156 -11.69 2.47 -3.31
C ASP A 156 -10.61 2.04 -2.31
N ALA A 157 -9.50 2.78 -2.28
CA ALA A 157 -8.37 2.52 -1.39
C ALA A 157 -8.71 2.71 0.10
N ARG A 158 -9.87 3.27 0.45
CA ARG A 158 -10.22 3.62 1.84
C ARG A 158 -10.98 2.54 2.60
N ASP A 159 -11.78 1.71 1.92
CA ASP A 159 -12.76 0.84 2.60
C ASP A 159 -12.81 -0.62 2.11
N LEU A 160 -11.95 -1.04 1.17
CA LEU A 160 -11.88 -2.43 0.73
C LEU A 160 -10.75 -3.22 1.43
N PRO A 161 -10.97 -4.52 1.73
CA PRO A 161 -9.91 -5.43 2.12
C PRO A 161 -8.73 -5.40 1.12
N PRO A 162 -7.47 -5.46 1.58
CA PRO A 162 -6.34 -5.51 0.67
C PRO A 162 -6.38 -6.81 -0.13
N ASP A 163 -6.16 -6.72 -1.44
CA ASP A 163 -5.95 -7.90 -2.27
C ASP A 163 -4.55 -8.47 -2.11
N ARG A 164 -4.27 -9.53 -2.89
CA ARG A 164 -2.93 -10.13 -2.94
C ARG A 164 -1.84 -9.10 -3.23
N THR A 165 -2.09 -8.14 -4.13
CA THR A 165 -1.11 -7.12 -4.55
C THR A 165 -0.88 -6.08 -3.46
N MET A 166 -1.94 -5.51 -2.90
CA MET A 166 -1.91 -4.52 -1.82
C MET A 166 -1.33 -5.10 -0.55
N LEU A 167 -1.72 -6.33 -0.19
CA LEU A 167 -1.16 -7.05 0.95
C LEU A 167 0.34 -7.29 0.75
N GLY A 168 0.74 -7.77 -0.43
CA GLY A 168 2.15 -7.95 -0.78
C GLY A 168 2.92 -6.64 -0.70
N ARG A 169 2.39 -5.54 -1.26
CA ARG A 169 2.99 -4.21 -1.16
C ARG A 169 3.13 -3.75 0.28
N ALA A 170 2.06 -3.80 1.07
CA ALA A 170 2.06 -3.38 2.48
C ALA A 170 3.07 -4.18 3.30
N PHE A 171 3.19 -5.47 3.04
CA PHE A 171 4.12 -6.34 3.75
C PHE A 171 5.58 -6.08 3.36
N TRP A 172 5.87 -5.92 2.06
CA TRP A 172 7.20 -5.52 1.62
C TRP A 172 7.59 -4.13 2.12
N THR A 173 6.64 -3.18 2.11
CA THR A 173 6.84 -1.87 2.74
C THR A 173 7.22 -2.02 4.20
N PHE A 174 6.50 -2.85 4.96
CA PHE A 174 6.82 -3.09 6.37
C PHE A 174 8.22 -3.70 6.57
N ILE A 175 8.60 -4.73 5.82
CA ILE A 175 9.93 -5.34 5.93
C ILE A 175 11.04 -4.34 5.57
N HIS A 176 10.92 -3.69 4.42
CA HIS A 176 11.97 -2.78 3.94
C HIS A 176 12.09 -1.57 4.86
N ALA A 177 10.97 -0.95 5.25
CA ALA A 177 10.99 0.13 6.23
C ALA A 177 11.60 -0.34 7.55
N SER A 178 11.20 -1.51 8.08
CA SER A 178 11.79 -2.05 9.31
C SER A 178 13.32 -2.17 9.18
N SER A 179 13.82 -2.71 8.07
CA SER A 179 15.27 -2.83 7.84
C SER A 179 15.99 -1.47 7.72
N VAL A 180 15.36 -0.50 7.06
CA VAL A 180 15.93 0.84 6.79
C VAL A 180 15.85 1.75 8.03
N TYR A 181 14.95 1.48 8.96
CA TYR A 181 14.82 2.26 10.20
C TYR A 181 15.50 1.62 11.41
N LEU A 182 16.12 0.44 11.27
CA LEU A 182 17.02 -0.10 12.28
C LEU A 182 18.18 0.88 12.58
N ASP A 183 18.64 0.85 13.83
CA ASP A 183 19.89 1.50 14.21
C ASP A 183 21.08 0.89 13.46
N GLN A 184 22.12 1.68 13.19
CA GLN A 184 23.30 1.21 12.45
C GLN A 184 23.90 -0.06 13.06
N GLN A 185 23.89 -0.14 14.40
CA GLN A 185 24.24 -1.32 15.19
C GLN A 185 23.03 -1.68 16.07
N PRO A 186 22.04 -2.42 15.54
CA PRO A 186 20.85 -2.77 16.30
C PRO A 186 21.22 -3.73 17.42
N ASP A 187 20.50 -3.64 18.55
CA ASP A 187 20.70 -4.57 19.65
C ASP A 187 20.19 -5.99 19.31
N ALA A 188 20.51 -6.95 20.18
CA ALA A 188 20.12 -8.34 19.97
C ALA A 188 18.60 -8.56 19.90
N ARG A 189 17.79 -7.73 20.57
CA ARG A 189 16.32 -7.84 20.57
C ARG A 189 15.73 -7.33 19.26
N ALA A 190 16.24 -6.21 18.75
CA ALA A 190 15.87 -5.66 17.46
C ALA A 190 16.21 -6.63 16.32
N LEU A 191 17.42 -7.23 16.35
CA LEU A 191 17.80 -8.25 15.37
C LEU A 191 16.95 -9.52 15.49
N ALA A 192 16.65 -10.00 16.71
CA ALA A 192 15.78 -11.14 16.92
C ALA A 192 14.36 -10.89 16.38
N SER A 193 13.84 -9.69 16.59
CA SER A 193 12.53 -9.26 16.08
C SER A 193 12.52 -9.14 14.55
N PHE A 194 13.61 -8.65 13.96
CA PHE A 194 13.73 -8.59 12.50
C PHE A 194 13.74 -9.99 11.88
N ARG A 195 14.48 -10.93 12.51
CA ARG A 195 14.49 -12.34 12.10
C ARG A 195 13.11 -12.98 12.23
N SER A 196 12.43 -12.73 13.35
CA SER A 196 11.14 -13.34 13.64
C SER A 196 10.05 -12.95 12.63
N ILE A 197 10.16 -11.81 11.94
CA ILE A 197 9.26 -11.49 10.82
C ILE A 197 9.34 -12.59 9.75
N PHE A 198 10.55 -13.02 9.38
CA PHE A 198 10.73 -14.02 8.32
C PHE A 198 10.27 -15.41 8.77
N ASP A 199 10.54 -15.78 10.03
CA ASP A 199 9.99 -17.00 10.63
C ASP A 199 8.45 -16.97 10.60
N SER A 200 7.86 -15.84 10.94
CA SER A 200 6.40 -15.67 11.00
C SER A 200 5.71 -15.79 9.64
N ILE A 201 6.31 -15.24 8.56
CA ILE A 201 5.75 -15.32 7.20
C ILE A 201 5.46 -16.77 6.81
N TYR A 202 6.39 -17.66 7.14
CA TYR A 202 6.31 -19.07 6.80
C TYR A 202 5.03 -19.73 7.37
N HIS A 203 4.61 -19.32 8.56
CA HIS A 203 3.45 -19.87 9.26
C HIS A 203 2.16 -19.12 8.93
N VAL A 204 2.16 -17.79 9.09
CA VAL A 204 0.91 -17.00 9.20
C VAL A 204 0.62 -16.07 8.03
N PHE A 205 1.41 -16.06 6.95
CA PHE A 205 1.18 -15.10 5.86
C PHE A 205 -0.21 -15.29 5.20
N PRO A 206 -1.06 -14.24 5.13
CA PRO A 206 -2.48 -14.37 4.75
C PRO A 206 -2.73 -14.91 3.34
N CYS A 207 -1.81 -14.69 2.40
CA CYS A 207 -1.91 -15.16 1.01
C CYS A 207 -1.38 -16.60 0.90
N PRO A 208 -2.22 -17.63 0.67
CA PRO A 208 -1.76 -19.03 0.64
C PRO A 208 -0.73 -19.29 -0.45
N VAL A 209 -0.93 -18.69 -1.64
CA VAL A 209 0.02 -18.79 -2.77
C VAL A 209 1.38 -18.18 -2.39
N CYS A 210 1.36 -17.00 -1.79
CA CYS A 210 2.57 -16.29 -1.39
C CYS A 210 3.29 -17.04 -0.25
N LYS A 211 2.53 -17.56 0.73
CA LYS A 211 3.03 -18.42 1.80
C LYS A 211 3.70 -19.66 1.22
N SER A 212 3.05 -20.34 0.28
CA SER A 212 3.61 -21.51 -0.41
C SER A 212 4.93 -21.19 -1.14
N HIS A 213 5.07 -20.01 -1.75
CA HIS A 213 6.34 -19.61 -2.37
C HIS A 213 7.43 -19.43 -1.32
N PHE A 214 7.11 -18.78 -0.20
CA PHE A 214 8.06 -18.60 0.88
C PHE A 214 8.51 -19.95 1.44
N ARG A 215 7.57 -20.87 1.66
CA ARG A 215 7.84 -22.24 2.13
C ARG A 215 8.79 -23.03 1.22
N SER A 216 8.77 -22.77 -0.10
CA SER A 216 9.59 -23.53 -1.04
C SER A 216 11.08 -23.21 -0.96
N PHE A 217 11.46 -22.13 -0.29
CA PHE A 217 12.86 -21.73 -0.20
C PHE A 217 13.33 -21.31 1.18
N TYR A 218 12.42 -21.04 2.14
CA TYR A 218 12.81 -20.50 3.44
C TYR A 218 13.80 -21.40 4.19
N HIS A 219 13.67 -22.72 4.05
CA HIS A 219 14.53 -23.72 4.69
C HIS A 219 15.88 -23.92 3.98
N ASP A 220 16.22 -23.11 2.98
CA ASP A 220 17.55 -23.11 2.35
C ASP A 220 18.63 -22.81 3.41
N GLU A 221 19.61 -23.72 3.55
CA GLU A 221 20.63 -23.65 4.59
C GLU A 221 21.44 -22.35 4.51
N GLN A 222 21.74 -21.89 3.29
CA GLN A 222 22.51 -20.67 3.06
C GLN A 222 21.70 -19.42 3.44
N LEU A 223 20.40 -19.37 3.11
CA LEU A 223 19.52 -18.30 3.59
C LEU A 223 19.41 -18.27 5.12
N GLN A 224 19.23 -19.42 5.76
CA GLN A 224 19.12 -19.51 7.22
C GLN A 224 20.43 -19.09 7.91
N ALA A 225 21.58 -19.49 7.35
CA ALA A 225 22.88 -19.03 7.81
C ALA A 225 22.98 -17.50 7.73
N GLU A 226 22.66 -16.89 6.58
CA GLU A 226 22.68 -15.43 6.42
C GLU A 226 21.75 -14.69 7.40
N LEU A 227 20.53 -15.20 7.60
CA LEU A 227 19.56 -14.64 8.54
C LEU A 227 20.07 -14.69 10.00
N SER A 228 20.67 -15.82 10.40
CA SER A 228 21.29 -15.97 11.71
C SER A 228 22.52 -15.05 11.90
N HIS A 229 23.20 -14.71 10.81
CA HIS A 229 24.42 -13.92 10.79
C HIS A 229 24.21 -12.42 10.67
N LEU A 230 22.98 -11.91 10.59
CA LEU A 230 22.75 -10.45 10.59
C LEU A 230 23.38 -9.80 11.84
N ARG A 231 24.17 -8.74 11.65
CA ARG A 231 24.81 -7.98 12.76
C ARG A 231 24.54 -6.48 12.70
N SER A 232 24.16 -5.97 11.54
CA SER A 232 24.01 -4.54 11.29
C SER A 232 22.72 -4.22 10.54
N LYS A 233 22.35 -2.93 10.55
CA LYS A 233 21.31 -2.37 9.66
C LYS A 233 21.54 -2.77 8.19
N HIS A 234 22.77 -2.66 7.72
CA HIS A 234 23.12 -2.96 6.35
C HIS A 234 22.92 -4.43 6.01
N ASP A 235 23.21 -5.35 6.94
CA ASP A 235 22.91 -6.77 6.72
C ASP A 235 21.41 -6.99 6.60
N ALA A 236 20.61 -6.36 7.47
CA ALA A 236 19.15 -6.46 7.43
C ALA A 236 18.56 -5.93 6.12
N ILE A 237 19.03 -4.77 5.64
CA ILE A 237 18.65 -4.18 4.34
C ILE A 237 18.94 -5.15 3.19
N LEU A 238 20.16 -5.69 3.15
CA LEU A 238 20.57 -6.61 2.10
C LEU A 238 19.80 -7.93 2.15
N PHE A 239 19.49 -8.43 3.34
CA PHE A 239 18.70 -9.64 3.51
C PHE A 239 17.26 -9.45 3.03
N ALA A 240 16.59 -8.37 3.47
CA ALA A 240 15.25 -8.01 2.98
C ALA A 240 15.23 -7.85 1.45
N TRP A 241 16.23 -7.18 0.90
CA TRP A 241 16.42 -7.04 -0.55
C TRP A 241 16.61 -8.38 -1.25
N LYS A 242 17.48 -9.26 -0.74
CA LYS A 242 17.72 -10.58 -1.33
C LYS A 242 16.45 -11.42 -1.33
N ILE A 243 15.75 -11.50 -0.20
CA ILE A 243 14.50 -12.29 -0.08
C ILE A 243 13.40 -11.76 -1.00
N HIS A 244 13.26 -10.43 -1.13
CA HIS A 244 12.36 -9.83 -2.13
C HIS A 244 12.71 -10.32 -3.54
N ASN A 245 13.99 -10.26 -3.92
CA ASN A 245 14.43 -10.67 -5.26
C ASN A 245 14.37 -12.18 -5.52
N VAL A 246 14.50 -13.02 -4.49
CA VAL A 246 14.21 -14.46 -4.57
C VAL A 246 12.76 -14.68 -4.97
N VAL A 247 11.81 -14.04 -4.28
CA VAL A 247 10.38 -14.13 -4.62
C VAL A 247 10.14 -13.63 -6.05
N THR A 248 10.83 -12.57 -6.47
CA THR A 248 10.79 -12.04 -7.84
C THR A 248 11.30 -12.98 -8.90
N ALA A 249 12.46 -13.60 -8.68
CA ALA A 249 13.03 -14.56 -9.60
C ALA A 249 12.10 -15.78 -9.79
N TRP A 250 11.47 -16.26 -8.70
CA TRP A 250 10.48 -17.33 -8.76
C TRP A 250 9.20 -16.94 -9.50
N GLY A 251 8.75 -15.69 -9.37
CA GLY A 251 7.66 -15.12 -10.18
C GLY A 251 8.00 -15.14 -11.68
N ILE A 252 9.18 -14.64 -12.05
CA ILE A 252 9.65 -14.61 -13.44
C ILE A 252 9.82 -16.03 -14.01
N ARG A 253 10.38 -16.96 -13.24
CA ARG A 253 10.58 -18.35 -13.67
C ARG A 253 9.26 -19.04 -14.06
N ARG A 254 8.17 -18.68 -13.38
CA ARG A 254 6.82 -19.21 -13.65
C ARG A 254 6.06 -18.43 -14.72
N ALA A 255 6.70 -17.42 -15.32
CA ALA A 255 6.08 -16.48 -16.26
C ALA A 255 4.94 -15.64 -15.65
N ASP A 256 4.87 -15.54 -14.32
CA ASP A 256 3.91 -14.65 -13.66
C ASP A 256 4.29 -13.18 -13.88
N TRP A 257 5.60 -12.88 -13.94
CA TRP A 257 6.16 -11.51 -13.99
C TRP A 257 7.12 -11.31 -15.18
N SER A 258 7.29 -10.05 -15.62
CA SER A 258 8.12 -9.70 -16.78
C SER A 258 9.63 -9.85 -16.50
N ARG A 259 10.42 -10.16 -17.53
CA ARG A 259 11.87 -10.44 -17.41
C ARG A 259 12.75 -9.21 -17.14
N ALA A 260 12.19 -7.99 -17.10
CA ALA A 260 12.95 -6.74 -17.08
C ALA A 260 13.14 -6.11 -15.68
N ILE A 261 12.90 -6.86 -14.60
CA ILE A 261 12.80 -6.29 -13.24
C ILE A 261 14.17 -6.08 -12.55
N PHE A 262 15.24 -6.73 -13.01
CA PHE A 262 16.57 -6.58 -12.42
C PHE A 262 17.39 -5.47 -13.10
N PRO A 263 18.07 -4.60 -12.35
CA PRO A 263 18.89 -3.54 -12.92
C PRO A 263 20.10 -4.15 -13.65
N ARG A 264 20.19 -3.92 -14.96
CA ARG A 264 21.22 -4.50 -15.84
C ARG A 264 22.61 -3.91 -15.55
N GLU A 265 22.65 -2.67 -15.04
CA GLU A 265 23.85 -1.93 -14.68
C GLU A 265 24.70 -2.63 -13.61
N PHE A 266 24.08 -3.47 -12.77
CA PHE A 266 24.79 -4.25 -11.75
C PHE A 266 25.14 -5.68 -12.19
N GLY A 267 24.84 -6.06 -13.44
CA GLY A 267 25.03 -7.44 -13.92
C GLY A 267 24.12 -8.45 -13.22
N LEU A 268 23.12 -7.99 -12.48
CA LEU A 268 22.17 -8.82 -11.75
C LEU A 268 21.18 -9.45 -12.72
N ASN A 269 20.92 -10.74 -12.55
CA ASN A 269 19.88 -11.44 -13.28
C ASN A 269 19.12 -12.39 -12.36
N ALA A 270 17.94 -12.83 -12.80
CA ALA A 270 17.05 -13.68 -12.01
C ALA A 270 17.72 -14.96 -11.49
N SER A 271 18.65 -15.55 -12.26
CA SER A 271 19.27 -16.83 -11.90
C SER A 271 20.11 -16.76 -10.62
N LEU A 272 20.66 -15.58 -10.28
CA LEU A 272 21.44 -15.36 -9.05
C LEU A 272 20.59 -15.45 -7.78
N PHE A 273 19.26 -15.35 -7.92
CA PHE A 273 18.28 -15.41 -6.83
C PHE A 273 17.44 -16.69 -6.88
N LEU A 274 17.66 -17.57 -7.87
CA LEU A 274 17.02 -18.87 -7.91
C LEU A 274 17.76 -19.80 -6.95
N LEU A 275 17.13 -20.06 -5.81
CA LEU A 275 17.65 -20.95 -4.80
C LEU A 275 17.59 -22.41 -5.30
N PRO A 276 18.66 -23.19 -5.12
CA PRO A 276 18.66 -24.57 -5.56
C PRO A 276 17.60 -25.37 -4.79
N ILE A 277 16.79 -26.14 -5.52
CA ILE A 277 15.77 -27.01 -4.90
C ILE A 277 16.44 -28.24 -4.25
N SER A 278 17.69 -28.55 -4.61
CA SER A 278 18.48 -29.63 -4.02
C SER A 278 19.87 -29.16 -3.60
N SER A 279 20.34 -29.63 -2.46
CA SER A 279 21.69 -29.41 -1.88
C SER A 279 22.86 -29.83 -2.79
N SER A 280 22.58 -30.44 -3.94
CA SER A 280 23.56 -30.92 -4.92
C SER A 280 23.84 -29.93 -6.07
N SER A 281 23.09 -28.83 -6.17
CA SER A 281 23.22 -27.87 -7.27
C SER A 281 24.30 -26.83 -6.95
N SER A 282 25.43 -26.92 -7.66
CA SER A 282 26.53 -25.93 -7.66
C SER A 282 26.17 -24.57 -8.28
N SER A 283 24.88 -24.27 -8.44
CA SER A 283 24.44 -23.00 -9.03
C SER A 283 24.88 -21.85 -8.12
N PRO A 284 25.59 -20.84 -8.65
CA PRO A 284 26.06 -19.72 -7.85
C PRO A 284 24.87 -18.91 -7.34
N GLN A 285 24.60 -19.01 -6.05
CA GLN A 285 23.63 -18.19 -5.34
C GLN A 285 24.33 -16.93 -4.85
N MET A 286 23.70 -15.77 -5.03
CA MET A 286 24.22 -14.53 -4.46
C MET A 286 24.29 -14.60 -2.94
N ARG A 287 25.47 -14.38 -2.37
CA ARG A 287 25.71 -14.31 -0.94
C ARG A 287 25.87 -12.88 -0.45
N ILE A 288 25.14 -12.52 0.60
CA ILE A 288 25.21 -11.17 1.19
C ILE A 288 26.27 -11.07 2.30
N ASP A 289 26.67 -12.21 2.87
CA ASP A 289 27.64 -12.30 3.95
C ASP A 289 29.10 -12.38 3.45
N ARG A 290 29.29 -12.53 2.13
CA ARG A 290 30.60 -12.51 1.48
C ARG A 290 30.77 -11.22 0.69
N VAL A 291 31.97 -10.65 0.79
CA VAL A 291 32.42 -9.53 -0.04
C VAL A 291 33.62 -10.00 -0.85
N CYS A 292 33.58 -9.78 -2.15
CA CYS A 292 34.67 -10.15 -3.06
C CYS A 292 35.36 -8.92 -3.64
N ASP A 293 36.65 -9.06 -3.97
CA ASP A 293 37.41 -8.00 -4.62
C ASP A 293 36.88 -7.70 -6.03
N ASN A 294 36.43 -8.74 -6.73
CA ASN A 294 35.83 -8.66 -8.06
C ASN A 294 34.42 -9.28 -8.05
N LEU A 295 33.55 -8.82 -8.95
CA LEU A 295 32.20 -9.37 -9.09
C LEU A 295 32.31 -10.84 -9.50
N GLN A 296 31.82 -11.74 -8.64
CA GLN A 296 31.61 -13.14 -8.99
C GLN A 296 30.12 -13.43 -9.04
N PRO A 297 29.71 -14.52 -9.70
CA PRO A 297 28.30 -14.92 -9.73
C PRO A 297 27.66 -15.07 -8.34
N ASP A 298 28.43 -15.43 -7.31
CA ASP A 298 27.94 -15.74 -5.96
C ASP A 298 28.27 -14.66 -4.90
N CYS A 299 28.91 -13.54 -5.26
CA CYS A 299 29.25 -12.51 -4.27
C CYS A 299 29.30 -11.08 -4.83
N MET A 300 29.01 -10.13 -3.94
CA MET A 300 29.02 -8.71 -4.27
C MET A 300 30.36 -8.06 -3.93
N THR A 301 30.78 -7.10 -4.76
CA THR A 301 31.89 -6.22 -4.40
C THR A 301 31.45 -5.21 -3.34
N ARG A 302 32.40 -4.65 -2.59
CA ARG A 302 32.10 -3.61 -1.60
C ARG A 302 31.39 -2.38 -2.21
N PRO A 303 31.82 -1.83 -3.37
CA PRO A 303 31.11 -0.71 -4.00
C PRO A 303 29.68 -1.07 -4.39
N MET A 304 29.45 -2.26 -4.96
CA MET A 304 28.11 -2.71 -5.33
C MET A 304 27.21 -2.85 -4.09
N ARG A 305 27.72 -3.44 -3.01
CA ARG A 305 26.99 -3.57 -1.74
C ARG A 305 26.55 -2.21 -1.20
N LEU A 306 27.44 -1.22 -1.20
CA LEU A 306 27.12 0.14 -0.75
C LEU A 306 26.13 0.85 -1.67
N ALA A 307 26.29 0.72 -3.00
CA ALA A 307 25.35 1.29 -3.97
C ALA A 307 23.95 0.71 -3.81
N LEU A 308 23.85 -0.60 -3.57
CA LEU A 308 22.59 -1.28 -3.34
C LEU A 308 21.92 -0.85 -2.03
N ILE A 309 22.68 -0.76 -0.94
CA ILE A 309 22.18 -0.24 0.33
C ILE A 309 21.64 1.18 0.13
N ALA A 310 22.39 2.05 -0.56
CA ALA A 310 21.97 3.41 -0.84
C ALA A 310 20.68 3.45 -1.69
N ASP A 311 20.55 2.62 -2.72
CA ASP A 311 19.34 2.50 -3.53
C ASP A 311 18.12 2.05 -2.70
N VAL A 312 18.28 1.01 -1.87
CA VAL A 312 17.18 0.51 -1.01
C VAL A 312 16.81 1.57 0.03
N GLN A 313 17.78 2.24 0.64
CA GLN A 313 17.51 3.35 1.55
C GLN A 313 16.78 4.49 0.83
N ALA A 314 17.23 4.94 -0.33
CA ALA A 314 16.58 6.02 -1.06
C ALA A 314 15.11 5.72 -1.44
N ARG A 315 14.76 4.44 -1.65
CA ARG A 315 13.38 4.04 -1.99
C ARG A 315 12.45 3.89 -0.79
N TRP A 316 12.97 3.44 0.35
CA TRP A 316 12.16 3.02 1.49
C TRP A 316 12.34 3.89 2.73
N GLN A 317 13.39 4.68 2.76
CA GLN A 317 13.50 5.79 3.69
C GLN A 317 12.58 6.87 3.15
N ILE A 318 11.49 7.14 3.87
CA ILE A 318 10.83 8.44 3.72
C ILE A 318 11.87 9.45 4.20
N GLU A 319 12.22 10.37 3.32
CA GLU A 319 13.07 11.49 3.67
C GLU A 319 12.40 12.25 4.82
N GLY A 320 13.03 12.20 5.98
CA GLY A 320 12.59 12.79 7.23
C GLY A 320 11.99 11.78 8.22
N GLY A 321 12.01 10.50 7.88
CA GLY A 321 11.49 9.42 8.72
C GLY A 321 10.00 9.13 8.55
N ILE A 322 9.53 8.06 9.22
CA ILE A 322 8.11 7.67 9.27
C ILE A 322 7.22 8.73 9.92
N ASP A 323 7.81 9.66 10.68
CA ASP A 323 7.09 10.72 11.37
C ASP A 323 6.81 11.96 10.49
N GLN A 324 7.23 11.97 9.22
CA GLN A 324 6.82 13.03 8.30
C GLN A 324 5.31 12.95 8.02
N PRO A 325 4.61 14.07 8.00
CA PRO A 325 3.20 14.06 7.66
C PRO A 325 3.04 13.62 6.20
N LEU A 326 2.24 12.57 6.00
CA LEU A 326 1.86 12.08 4.67
C LEU A 326 0.77 12.94 4.01
N GLU A 327 0.55 14.14 4.55
CA GLU A 327 -0.44 15.08 4.08
C GLU A 327 0.16 16.48 4.16
N ASP A 328 0.13 17.20 3.05
CA ASP A 328 0.33 18.64 3.02
C ASP A 328 -1.03 19.29 2.70
N LYS A 329 -1.61 19.95 3.70
CA LYS A 329 -2.97 20.52 3.65
C LYS A 329 -2.90 22.04 3.61
N PRO A 330 -2.69 22.66 2.42
CA PRO A 330 -2.81 24.11 2.31
C PRO A 330 -4.25 24.56 2.66
N PRO A 331 -4.41 25.82 3.10
CA PRO A 331 -5.74 26.42 3.20
C PRO A 331 -6.46 26.38 1.85
N ALA A 332 -7.78 26.24 1.88
CA ALA A 332 -8.58 26.25 0.65
C ALA A 332 -8.48 27.61 -0.04
N ALA A 333 -8.16 27.60 -1.34
CA ALA A 333 -8.07 28.82 -2.14
C ALA A 333 -9.45 29.40 -2.52
N CYS A 334 -10.48 28.56 -2.57
CA CYS A 334 -11.79 28.90 -3.12
C CYS A 334 -12.90 28.56 -2.13
N ASP A 335 -13.96 29.38 -2.11
CA ASP A 335 -15.09 29.20 -1.21
C ASP A 335 -15.93 27.95 -1.57
N PRO A 336 -16.44 27.18 -0.59
CA PRO A 336 -17.43 26.11 -0.85
C PRO A 336 -18.71 26.69 -1.47
N PRO A 337 -19.53 25.94 -2.23
CA PRO A 337 -19.83 24.50 -2.05
C PRO A 337 -19.31 23.54 -3.13
N ARG A 338 -18.54 23.99 -4.12
CA ARG A 338 -18.12 23.12 -5.22
C ARG A 338 -16.89 22.31 -4.82
N LYS A 339 -17.01 20.97 -4.85
CA LYS A 339 -15.87 20.06 -4.74
C LYS A 339 -15.02 20.25 -6.00
N GLY A 340 -13.91 20.96 -5.89
CA GLY A 340 -13.00 21.18 -7.01
C GLY A 340 -12.25 19.91 -7.38
N GLU A 341 -11.82 19.82 -8.64
CA GLU A 341 -10.92 18.76 -9.09
C GLU A 341 -9.51 19.04 -8.55
N PRO A 342 -8.91 18.12 -7.76
CA PRO A 342 -7.57 18.32 -7.22
C PRO A 342 -6.53 18.39 -8.34
N LEU A 343 -5.70 19.44 -8.31
CA LEU A 343 -4.53 19.60 -9.15
C LEU A 343 -3.32 19.90 -8.26
N ASP A 344 -2.46 18.91 -8.05
CA ASP A 344 -1.25 19.10 -7.27
C ASP A 344 -0.07 19.37 -8.23
N MET A 345 0.72 20.41 -7.97
CA MET A 345 1.97 20.74 -8.65
C MET A 345 3.14 20.62 -7.67
N TYR A 346 4.20 19.96 -8.11
CA TYR A 346 5.38 19.69 -7.31
C TYR A 346 6.59 20.40 -7.93
N VAL A 347 7.23 21.27 -7.15
CA VAL A 347 8.29 22.18 -7.60
C VAL A 347 9.48 22.19 -6.65
N MET A 348 10.59 22.75 -7.09
CA MET A 348 11.69 23.19 -6.22
C MET A 348 11.84 24.70 -6.39
N GLY A 349 12.13 25.44 -5.33
CA GLY A 349 12.12 26.91 -5.37
C GLY A 349 13.07 27.52 -6.40
N LYS A 350 14.17 26.85 -6.77
CA LYS A 350 15.14 27.36 -7.76
C LYS A 350 15.15 26.62 -9.10
N CYS A 351 14.12 25.81 -9.36
CA CYS A 351 14.00 25.05 -10.59
C CYS A 351 13.54 25.94 -11.78
N PRO A 352 14.37 26.20 -12.80
CA PRO A 352 14.00 27.10 -13.90
C PRO A 352 12.77 26.64 -14.70
N TRP A 353 12.58 25.32 -14.84
CA TRP A 353 11.43 24.73 -15.53
C TRP A 353 10.14 24.85 -14.70
N CYS A 354 10.27 24.83 -13.38
CA CYS A 354 9.16 24.99 -12.45
C CYS A 354 8.65 26.43 -12.52
N GLY A 355 9.56 27.41 -12.53
CA GLY A 355 9.21 28.81 -12.70
C GLY A 355 8.51 29.11 -14.03
N LYS A 356 8.98 28.52 -15.14
CA LYS A 356 8.28 28.62 -16.43
C LYS A 356 6.87 28.03 -16.38
N ALA A 357 6.74 26.84 -15.80
CA ALA A 357 5.44 26.19 -15.68
C ALA A 357 4.47 27.01 -14.82
N LEU A 358 4.95 27.61 -13.74
CA LEU A 358 4.11 28.44 -12.88
C LEU A 358 3.69 29.75 -13.57
N GLN A 359 4.58 30.39 -14.32
CA GLN A 359 4.27 31.57 -15.14
C GLN A 359 3.18 31.26 -16.19
N GLU A 360 3.22 30.08 -16.81
CA GLU A 360 2.19 29.66 -17.78
C GLU A 360 0.82 29.36 -17.15
N LEU A 361 0.80 29.10 -15.83
CA LEU A 361 -0.40 28.76 -15.06
C LEU A 361 -0.97 29.97 -14.32
N GLU A 362 -0.16 30.94 -13.90
CA GLU A 362 -0.55 32.07 -13.06
C GLU A 362 -1.85 32.73 -13.53
N GLU A 363 -1.93 33.11 -14.79
CA GLU A 363 -3.11 33.81 -15.35
C GLU A 363 -4.33 32.90 -15.53
N LYS A 364 -4.12 31.58 -15.57
CA LYS A 364 -5.17 30.57 -15.79
C LYS A 364 -5.77 30.05 -14.49
N LEU A 365 -5.05 30.19 -13.38
CA LEU A 365 -5.47 29.74 -12.07
C LEU A 365 -6.45 30.72 -11.45
N ASN A 366 -7.71 30.31 -11.41
CA ASN A 366 -8.77 31.02 -10.70
C ASN A 366 -9.83 30.00 -10.23
N CYS A 367 -10.71 30.42 -9.33
CA CYS A 367 -11.73 29.52 -8.78
C CYS A 367 -12.81 29.07 -9.79
N LYS A 368 -12.87 29.69 -10.98
CA LYS A 368 -13.80 29.34 -12.06
C LYS A 368 -13.04 28.94 -13.32
N PHE A 369 -12.60 27.69 -13.37
CA PHE A 369 -11.93 27.17 -14.55
C PHE A 369 -12.94 26.86 -15.65
N THR A 370 -12.67 27.37 -16.85
CA THR A 370 -13.50 27.12 -18.03
C THR A 370 -12.63 26.66 -19.18
N CYS A 371 -13.06 25.63 -19.90
CA CYS A 371 -12.36 25.21 -21.11
C CYS A 371 -13.29 24.55 -22.13
N GLN A 372 -12.75 24.24 -23.31
CA GLN A 372 -13.49 23.64 -24.42
C GLN A 372 -13.12 22.16 -24.57
N GLN A 373 -14.11 21.28 -24.56
CA GLN A 373 -13.95 19.86 -24.84
C GLN A 373 -15.09 19.38 -25.73
N ASP A 374 -14.75 18.77 -26.87
CA ASP A 374 -15.71 18.24 -27.85
C ASP A 374 -16.79 19.25 -28.27
N GLY A 375 -16.39 20.51 -28.44
CA GLY A 375 -17.29 21.62 -28.81
C GLY A 375 -18.21 22.10 -27.69
N ARG A 376 -17.98 21.67 -26.44
CA ARG A 376 -18.74 22.08 -25.26
C ARG A 376 -17.84 22.87 -24.31
N THR A 377 -18.39 23.95 -23.75
CA THR A 377 -17.77 24.64 -22.61
C THR A 377 -17.96 23.80 -21.35
N VAL A 378 -16.85 23.43 -20.74
CA VAL A 378 -16.79 22.74 -19.45
C VAL A 378 -16.44 23.80 -18.42
N GLU A 379 -17.29 23.95 -17.40
CA GLU A 379 -17.02 24.82 -16.26
C GLU A 379 -16.79 23.95 -15.03
N GLY A 380 -15.73 24.25 -14.28
CA GLY A 380 -15.43 23.57 -13.03
C GLY A 380 -14.66 24.45 -12.07
N GLN A 381 -14.33 23.89 -10.92
CA GLN A 381 -13.44 24.51 -9.95
C GLN A 381 -12.18 23.65 -9.88
N LEU A 382 -11.02 24.27 -9.99
CA LEU A 382 -9.76 23.62 -9.67
C LEU A 382 -9.50 23.79 -8.17
N ASP A 383 -8.92 22.78 -7.55
CA ASP A 383 -8.29 22.84 -6.24
C ASP A 383 -6.78 22.71 -6.47
N PHE A 384 -6.16 23.81 -6.88
CA PHE A 384 -4.73 23.85 -7.18
C PHE A 384 -3.90 23.91 -5.89
N ARG A 385 -2.93 23.02 -5.78
CA ARG A 385 -2.05 22.91 -4.62
C ARG A 385 -0.61 22.86 -5.09
N LEU A 386 0.23 23.65 -4.47
CA LEU A 386 1.66 23.66 -4.72
C LEU A 386 2.39 22.99 -3.56
N HIS A 387 3.31 22.09 -3.90
CA HIS A 387 4.17 21.34 -3.00
C HIS A 387 5.63 21.52 -3.41
N MET A 388 6.51 21.72 -2.43
CA MET A 388 7.95 21.70 -2.56
C MET A 388 8.50 20.28 -2.55
N VAL A 389 9.58 20.07 -3.29
CA VAL A 389 10.36 18.84 -3.40
C VAL A 389 11.77 19.13 -2.93
N GLY A 390 12.26 18.29 -2.03
CA GLY A 390 13.63 18.31 -1.52
C GLY A 390 13.79 17.25 -0.45
N LEU A 391 14.93 17.25 0.23
CA LEU A 391 15.27 16.21 1.19
C LEU A 391 15.03 16.68 2.61
N ASN A 392 14.43 15.83 3.44
CA ASN A 392 14.48 15.95 4.88
C ASN A 392 15.25 14.72 5.42
N ASP A 393 16.18 14.89 6.35
CA ASP A 393 16.80 13.75 7.05
C ASP A 393 16.66 13.84 8.58
N GLY A 394 15.90 14.82 9.06
CA GLY A 394 15.46 15.00 10.45
C GLY A 394 14.00 14.58 10.66
N SER A 395 13.45 14.71 11.88
CA SER A 395 12.03 14.40 12.12
C SER A 395 11.12 15.56 11.66
N TYR A 396 9.80 15.43 11.81
CA TYR A 396 8.91 16.57 11.59
C TYR A 396 9.07 17.65 12.67
N GLU A 397 9.41 17.26 13.90
CA GLU A 397 9.61 18.19 15.04
C GLU A 397 11.00 18.83 15.05
N GLU A 398 12.02 18.10 14.59
CA GLU A 398 13.39 18.57 14.39
C GLU A 398 13.77 18.37 12.91
N PRO A 399 13.22 19.16 11.96
CA PRO A 399 13.54 19.02 10.54
C PRO A 399 15.02 19.26 10.27
N ASN A 400 15.59 18.48 9.36
CA ASN A 400 16.91 18.76 8.79
C ASN A 400 16.77 18.78 7.27
N LEU A 401 16.46 19.98 6.77
CA LEU A 401 16.00 20.21 5.41
C LEU A 401 17.18 20.53 4.49
N LYS A 402 17.19 19.90 3.33
CA LYS A 402 18.17 20.10 2.26
C LYS A 402 17.44 20.29 0.94
N ALA A 403 17.29 21.55 0.57
CA ALA A 403 16.85 21.93 -0.76
C ALA A 403 17.92 21.57 -1.80
N ILE A 404 17.49 21.19 -3.01
CA ILE A 404 18.36 20.63 -4.06
C ILE A 404 19.40 21.64 -4.57
N HIS A 405 19.05 22.93 -4.59
CA HIS A 405 19.89 24.05 -5.00
C HIS A 405 20.45 24.85 -3.81
N GLY A 406 20.46 24.25 -2.61
CA GLY A 406 21.14 24.77 -1.42
C GLY A 406 20.33 25.75 -0.58
N ALA A 407 20.98 26.35 0.41
CA ALA A 407 20.31 27.09 1.49
C ALA A 407 19.46 28.29 1.04
N SER A 408 19.84 28.94 -0.07
CA SER A 408 19.07 30.06 -0.63
C SER A 408 17.73 29.62 -1.24
N GLU A 409 17.66 28.43 -1.83
CA GLU A 409 16.39 27.82 -2.25
C GLU A 409 15.51 27.53 -1.03
N LEU A 410 16.06 26.87 -0.01
CA LEU A 410 15.32 26.56 1.22
C LEU A 410 14.72 27.82 1.87
N ALA A 411 15.47 28.93 1.89
CA ALA A 411 14.95 30.20 2.39
C ALA A 411 13.80 30.75 1.53
N GLY A 412 13.87 30.58 0.21
CA GLY A 412 12.79 30.91 -0.72
C GLY A 412 11.55 30.05 -0.50
N GLU A 413 11.72 28.73 -0.45
CA GLU A 413 10.62 27.78 -0.26
C GLU A 413 9.87 28.01 1.06
N LYS A 414 10.57 28.39 2.14
CA LYS A 414 9.93 28.82 3.39
C LYS A 414 8.99 30.01 3.17
N LEU A 415 9.42 31.02 2.42
CA LEU A 415 8.61 32.21 2.09
C LEU A 415 7.44 31.85 1.18
N GLU A 416 7.66 31.02 0.15
CA GLU A 416 6.64 30.56 -0.80
C GLU A 416 5.53 29.76 -0.11
N LEU A 417 5.90 28.83 0.79
CA LEU A 417 4.92 28.06 1.57
C LEU A 417 4.21 28.92 2.62
N CYS A 418 4.88 29.93 3.18
CA CYS A 418 4.21 30.93 4.01
C CYS A 418 3.23 31.80 3.22
N ALA A 419 3.57 32.16 1.98
CA ALA A 419 2.64 32.87 1.09
C ALA A 419 1.42 31.99 0.81
N ARG A 420 1.61 30.70 0.52
CA ARG A 420 0.52 29.72 0.37
C ARG A 420 -0.32 29.60 1.65
N GLN A 421 0.30 29.63 2.82
CA GLN A 421 -0.40 29.50 4.11
C GLN A 421 -1.26 30.73 4.46
N HIS A 422 -0.82 31.93 4.10
CA HIS A 422 -1.47 33.18 4.50
C HIS A 422 -2.30 33.84 3.38
N TYR A 423 -1.98 33.53 2.12
CA TYR A 423 -2.57 34.15 0.92
C TYR A 423 -3.07 33.09 -0.08
N ALA A 424 -3.67 32.00 0.43
CA ALA A 424 -4.25 30.93 -0.39
C ALA A 424 -5.40 31.42 -1.28
N ARG A 425 -6.19 32.38 -0.78
CA ARG A 425 -7.44 32.82 -1.40
C ARG A 425 -7.23 33.29 -2.84
N ASP A 426 -8.08 32.80 -3.74
CA ASP A 426 -8.02 33.08 -5.18
C ASP A 426 -6.62 32.85 -5.79
N TYR A 427 -5.86 31.92 -5.21
CA TYR A 427 -4.49 31.60 -5.61
C TYR A 427 -3.53 32.80 -5.55
N GLN A 428 -3.78 33.80 -4.68
CA GLN A 428 -2.97 35.02 -4.62
C GLN A 428 -1.47 34.70 -4.41
N TYR A 429 -1.14 33.70 -3.59
CA TYR A 429 0.22 33.22 -3.38
C TYR A 429 0.96 32.85 -4.68
N VAL A 430 0.27 32.39 -5.72
CA VAL A 430 0.90 32.01 -7.00
C VAL A 430 1.56 33.21 -7.68
N LYS A 431 0.99 34.43 -7.54
CA LYS A 431 1.59 35.66 -8.09
C LYS A 431 2.94 35.96 -7.45
N PHE A 432 3.03 35.78 -6.13
CA PHE A 432 4.27 35.96 -5.38
C PHE A 432 5.33 34.96 -5.81
N ILE A 433 4.99 33.66 -5.86
CA ILE A 433 5.92 32.61 -6.27
C ILE A 433 6.36 32.80 -7.73
N SER A 434 5.41 33.03 -8.65
CA SER A 434 5.69 33.30 -10.07
C SER A 434 6.62 34.50 -10.27
N CYS A 435 6.45 35.57 -9.50
CA CYS A 435 7.36 36.72 -9.50
C CYS A 435 8.77 36.34 -9.06
N MET A 436 8.93 35.59 -7.97
CA MET A 436 10.25 35.13 -7.51
C MET A 436 10.92 34.23 -8.55
N ASP A 437 10.12 33.39 -9.20
CA ASP A 437 10.54 32.45 -10.24
C ASP A 437 10.99 33.10 -11.56
N ARG A 438 10.71 34.40 -11.78
CA ARG A 438 11.24 35.15 -12.94
C ARG A 438 12.77 35.15 -12.99
N ASN A 439 13.41 35.07 -11.83
CA ASN A 439 14.87 34.93 -11.73
C ASN A 439 15.23 34.05 -10.54
N VAL A 440 15.09 32.74 -10.72
CA VAL A 440 15.38 31.71 -9.69
C VAL A 440 16.76 31.84 -9.04
N SER A 441 17.76 32.34 -9.76
CA SER A 441 19.10 32.58 -9.20
C SER A 441 19.11 33.62 -8.08
N GLN A 442 18.16 34.57 -8.12
CA GLN A 442 18.01 35.64 -7.15
C GLN A 442 17.12 35.27 -5.97
N ILE A 443 16.53 34.08 -5.91
CA ILE A 443 15.74 33.66 -4.73
C ILE A 443 16.68 33.52 -3.52
N PRO A 444 16.33 34.06 -2.33
CA PRO A 444 15.08 34.74 -1.96
C PRO A 444 15.14 36.29 -2.03
N LEU A 445 16.19 36.88 -2.62
CA LEU A 445 16.43 38.33 -2.64
C LEU A 445 15.28 39.14 -3.27
N LEU A 446 14.50 38.55 -4.18
CA LEU A 446 13.35 39.18 -4.82
C LEU A 446 12.09 39.24 -3.93
N ALA A 447 12.07 38.57 -2.77
CA ALA A 447 10.86 38.40 -1.97
C ALA A 447 10.19 39.72 -1.59
N SER A 448 10.95 40.75 -1.18
CA SER A 448 10.38 42.06 -0.80
C SER A 448 9.67 42.74 -1.99
N GLN A 449 10.31 42.74 -3.16
CA GLN A 449 9.70 43.28 -4.38
C GLN A 449 8.47 42.47 -4.79
N CYS A 450 8.57 41.15 -4.81
CA CYS A 450 7.47 40.28 -5.23
C CYS A 450 6.27 40.31 -4.26
N ALA A 451 6.52 40.48 -2.96
CA ALA A 451 5.45 40.68 -1.98
C ALA A 451 4.69 41.99 -2.26
N SER A 452 5.41 43.08 -2.57
CA SER A 452 4.81 44.35 -2.98
C SER A 452 3.97 44.20 -4.26
N GLU A 453 4.53 43.55 -5.29
CA GLU A 453 3.81 43.27 -6.56
C GLU A 453 2.55 42.42 -6.35
N ALA A 454 2.59 41.46 -5.43
CA ALA A 454 1.47 40.56 -5.12
C ALA A 454 0.52 41.10 -4.04
N ALA A 455 0.72 42.33 -3.55
CA ALA A 455 -0.02 42.94 -2.45
C ALA A 455 -0.04 42.07 -1.17
N MET A 456 1.13 41.59 -0.76
CA MET A 456 1.36 40.78 0.44
C MET A 456 2.23 41.52 1.46
N ASP A 457 1.98 41.26 2.74
CA ASP A 457 2.81 41.70 3.85
C ASP A 457 4.08 40.84 3.95
N ILE A 458 5.23 41.41 3.58
CA ILE A 458 6.53 40.71 3.64
C ILE A 458 6.95 40.40 5.07
N ASP A 459 6.60 41.23 6.06
CA ASP A 459 6.99 40.99 7.45
C ASP A 459 6.24 39.78 8.01
N LEU A 460 4.96 39.61 7.63
CA LEU A 460 4.19 38.40 7.93
C LEU A 460 4.85 37.15 7.32
N LEU A 461 5.28 37.22 6.05
CA LEU A 461 5.94 36.09 5.39
C LEU A 461 7.27 35.72 6.05
N VAL A 462 8.10 36.72 6.37
CA VAL A 462 9.38 36.53 7.06
C VAL A 462 9.17 35.99 8.47
N SER A 463 8.18 36.50 9.21
CA SER A 463 7.81 36.00 10.54
C SER A 463 7.37 34.53 10.48
N CYS A 464 6.51 34.17 9.53
CA CYS A 464 6.11 32.79 9.30
C CYS A 464 7.31 31.91 8.93
N ALA A 465 8.18 32.36 8.02
CA ALA A 465 9.33 31.60 7.55
C ALA A 465 10.33 31.30 8.68
N ASN A 466 10.50 32.24 9.61
CA ASN A 466 11.35 32.07 10.79
C ASN A 466 10.67 31.28 11.93
N GLY A 467 9.34 31.25 11.97
CA GLY A 467 8.56 30.51 12.97
C GLY A 467 8.24 29.08 12.54
N ASN A 468 7.27 28.94 11.63
CA ASN A 468 6.72 27.64 11.20
C ASN A 468 7.23 27.20 9.81
N GLY A 469 8.06 28.01 9.14
CA GLY A 469 8.50 27.76 7.78
C GLY A 469 9.19 26.41 7.59
N GLU A 470 9.98 25.96 8.58
CA GLU A 470 10.63 24.65 8.52
C GLU A 470 9.63 23.50 8.56
N GLN A 471 8.62 23.56 9.41
CA GLN A 471 7.59 22.52 9.47
C GLN A 471 6.74 22.51 8.20
N LEU A 472 6.45 23.67 7.61
CA LEU A 472 5.76 23.75 6.32
C LEU A 472 6.57 23.08 5.21
N VAL A 473 7.88 23.38 5.10
CA VAL A 473 8.76 22.74 4.11
C VAL A 473 8.92 21.25 4.39
N ALA A 474 9.11 20.84 5.66
CA ALA A 474 9.20 19.45 6.05
C ALA A 474 7.94 18.67 5.65
N ALA A 475 6.76 19.21 5.91
CA ALA A 475 5.51 18.59 5.53
C ALA A 475 5.38 18.44 4.02
N SER A 476 5.76 19.49 3.28
CA SER A 476 5.71 19.47 1.83
C SER A 476 6.71 18.46 1.23
N TYR A 477 7.95 18.42 1.72
CA TYR A 477 8.96 17.44 1.28
C TYR A 477 8.52 16.01 1.58
N GLY A 478 8.04 15.76 2.80
CA GLY A 478 7.51 14.46 3.21
C GLY A 478 6.35 13.99 2.33
N TYR A 479 5.40 14.89 2.03
CA TYR A 479 4.29 14.61 1.12
C TYR A 479 4.76 14.32 -0.31
N SER A 480 5.66 15.13 -0.86
CA SER A 480 6.25 14.93 -2.20
C SER A 480 7.01 13.59 -2.31
N SER A 481 7.81 13.26 -1.29
CA SER A 481 8.55 12.01 -1.18
C SER A 481 7.59 10.81 -1.09
N TRP A 482 6.55 10.90 -0.27
CA TRP A 482 5.49 9.88 -0.18
C TRP A 482 4.76 9.68 -1.51
N MET A 483 4.50 10.77 -2.23
CA MET A 483 3.94 10.73 -3.58
C MET A 483 4.95 10.21 -4.62
N GLY A 484 6.19 9.89 -4.25
CA GLY A 484 7.22 9.36 -5.12
C GLY A 484 7.61 10.33 -6.23
N ILE A 485 7.57 11.63 -5.95
CA ILE A 485 7.95 12.67 -6.92
C ILE A 485 9.46 12.87 -6.87
N THR A 486 10.14 12.49 -7.95
CA THR A 486 11.60 12.58 -8.08
C THR A 486 12.05 13.54 -9.18
N THR A 487 11.12 14.24 -9.84
CA THR A 487 11.40 15.17 -10.93
C THR A 487 10.41 16.34 -10.85
N THR A 488 10.88 17.55 -11.14
CA THR A 488 10.05 18.76 -11.12
C THR A 488 10.21 19.59 -12.41
N PRO A 489 9.17 20.34 -12.84
CA PRO A 489 7.82 20.31 -12.29
C PRO A 489 7.17 18.95 -12.54
N SER A 490 6.33 18.50 -11.60
CA SER A 490 5.44 17.35 -11.81
C SER A 490 4.02 17.75 -11.42
N PHE A 491 3.04 17.12 -12.06
CA PHE A 491 1.63 17.34 -11.81
C PHE A 491 0.93 16.04 -11.43
N VAL A 492 -0.01 16.12 -10.50
CA VAL A 492 -0.95 15.04 -10.20
C VAL A 492 -2.36 15.57 -10.45
N LEU A 493 -3.02 15.01 -11.47
CA LEU A 493 -4.38 15.35 -11.85
C LEU A 493 -5.36 14.39 -11.16
N ASN A 494 -6.36 14.95 -10.49
CA ASN A 494 -7.43 14.21 -9.80
C ASN A 494 -6.90 13.06 -8.93
N ARG A 495 -5.77 13.30 -8.24
CA ARG A 495 -5.05 12.36 -7.37
C ARG A 495 -4.63 11.03 -8.01
N ARG A 496 -4.69 10.90 -9.34
CA ARG A 496 -4.50 9.63 -10.05
C ARG A 496 -3.41 9.72 -11.11
N LYS A 497 -3.50 10.71 -11.99
CA LYS A 497 -2.64 10.78 -13.19
C LYS A 497 -1.42 11.65 -12.90
N LYS A 498 -0.25 11.02 -12.85
CA LYS A 498 1.05 11.69 -12.68
C LYS A 498 1.61 12.09 -14.03
N VAL A 499 2.06 13.34 -14.14
CA VAL A 499 2.65 13.90 -15.36
C VAL A 499 3.96 14.57 -14.99
N ALA A 500 5.07 14.12 -15.58
CA ALA A 500 6.36 14.77 -15.40
C ALA A 500 6.54 15.88 -16.45
N GLY A 501 6.98 17.05 -16.00
CA GLY A 501 7.06 18.26 -16.82
C GLY A 501 5.69 18.87 -17.12
N MET A 502 5.70 20.04 -17.77
CA MET A 502 4.48 20.66 -18.28
C MET A 502 4.28 20.25 -19.74
N PRO A 503 3.27 19.41 -20.06
CA PRO A 503 3.02 18.99 -21.42
C PRO A 503 2.34 20.12 -22.22
N SER A 504 2.59 20.18 -23.52
CA SER A 504 1.99 21.21 -24.40
C SER A 504 0.45 21.13 -24.47
N ASN A 505 -0.13 19.96 -24.19
CA ASN A 505 -1.57 19.73 -24.13
C ASN A 505 -2.14 19.76 -22.69
N PHE A 506 -1.44 20.38 -21.72
CA PHE A 506 -1.85 20.38 -20.30
C PHE A 506 -3.29 20.86 -20.08
N SER A 507 -3.70 21.96 -20.74
CA SER A 507 -5.07 22.45 -20.64
C SER A 507 -6.11 21.42 -21.09
N SER A 508 -5.84 20.72 -22.19
CA SER A 508 -6.74 19.68 -22.70
C SER A 508 -6.81 18.48 -21.76
N MET A 509 -5.68 18.09 -21.14
CA MET A 509 -5.67 17.05 -20.11
C MET A 509 -6.50 17.44 -18.90
N LEU A 510 -6.42 18.71 -18.47
CA LEU A 510 -7.20 19.21 -17.35
C LEU A 510 -8.70 19.25 -17.67
N CYS A 511 -9.06 19.64 -18.90
CA CYS A 511 -10.43 19.56 -19.39
C CYS A 511 -10.96 18.13 -19.36
N GLU A 512 -10.19 17.18 -19.86
CA GLU A 512 -10.56 15.78 -19.92
C GLU A 512 -10.90 15.24 -18.53
N GLU A 513 -10.08 15.57 -17.54
CA GLU A 513 -10.32 15.18 -16.14
C GLU A 513 -11.55 15.87 -15.53
N LEU A 514 -11.80 17.15 -15.88
CA LEU A 514 -12.98 17.89 -15.43
C LEU A 514 -14.29 17.42 -16.07
N SER A 515 -14.24 16.97 -17.32
CA SER A 515 -15.41 16.49 -18.07
C SER A 515 -15.71 15.03 -17.81
N SER A 516 -14.72 14.28 -17.33
CA SER A 516 -14.91 12.89 -16.93
C SER A 516 -15.95 12.87 -15.82
N PRO A 517 -17.06 12.13 -15.96
CA PRO A 517 -18.05 12.05 -14.90
C PRO A 517 -17.33 11.58 -13.64
N VAL A 518 -17.36 12.40 -12.60
CA VAL A 518 -17.01 11.96 -11.24
C VAL A 518 -17.95 10.79 -11.00
N GLU A 519 -17.43 9.57 -11.11
CA GLU A 519 -18.18 8.39 -10.77
C GLU A 519 -18.47 8.52 -9.27
N LEU A 520 -19.64 9.08 -8.97
CA LEU A 520 -20.20 9.16 -7.64
C LEU A 520 -20.44 7.72 -7.22
N GLN A 521 -19.42 7.10 -6.63
CA GLN A 521 -19.54 5.86 -5.89
C GLN A 521 -20.31 6.16 -4.60
N ALA A 522 -21.61 6.43 -4.74
CA ALA A 522 -22.57 6.04 -3.73
C ALA A 522 -22.71 4.51 -3.83
N PRO A 523 -22.80 3.77 -2.71
CA PRO A 523 -22.96 2.32 -2.75
C PRO A 523 -24.32 2.00 -3.39
N ARG A 524 -24.35 1.72 -4.70
CA ARG A 524 -25.50 1.08 -5.33
C ARG A 524 -25.52 -0.35 -4.80
N LEU A 525 -26.47 -0.64 -3.92
CA LEU A 525 -27.06 -1.97 -3.82
C LEU A 525 -27.45 -2.37 -5.25
N MET A 526 -26.65 -3.24 -5.85
CA MET A 526 -26.92 -3.80 -7.15
C MET A 526 -27.94 -4.92 -6.95
N GLU A 527 -29.22 -4.60 -7.16
CA GLU A 527 -30.23 -5.60 -7.50
C GLU A 527 -29.81 -6.23 -8.84
N LEU A 528 -29.35 -7.48 -8.77
CA LEU A 528 -29.08 -8.31 -9.94
C LEU A 528 -30.40 -8.65 -10.61
N HIS A 529 -30.64 -8.07 -11.78
CA HIS A 529 -31.62 -8.56 -12.73
C HIS A 529 -30.90 -9.43 -13.76
N ASP A 530 -31.28 -10.70 -13.79
CA ASP A 530 -31.01 -11.65 -14.88
C ASP A 530 -31.35 -11.05 -16.24
N LYS A 531 -30.41 -11.17 -17.19
CA LYS A 531 -30.63 -11.32 -18.63
C LYS A 531 -29.29 -11.38 -19.37
N ASP A 532 -28.89 -12.58 -19.79
CA ASP A 532 -28.94 -12.99 -21.20
C ASP A 532 -27.99 -14.17 -21.45
N GLU A 533 -28.62 -15.34 -21.53
CA GLU A 533 -28.12 -16.55 -22.16
C GLU A 533 -28.75 -16.62 -23.55
N GLU A 534 -28.05 -16.17 -24.60
CA GLU A 534 -28.22 -16.64 -25.98
C GLU A 534 -27.26 -15.91 -26.93
N THR A 535 -26.17 -16.58 -27.34
CA THR A 535 -25.74 -16.66 -28.76
C THR A 535 -24.41 -17.40 -28.85
N SER A 536 -24.47 -18.73 -28.90
CA SER A 536 -23.42 -19.56 -29.48
C SER A 536 -24.05 -20.42 -30.56
N ARG A 537 -23.88 -20.04 -31.83
CA ARG A 537 -23.84 -20.95 -32.97
C ARG A 537 -23.37 -20.26 -34.25
N SER A 538 -22.53 -21.00 -34.97
CA SER A 538 -22.02 -20.79 -36.32
C SER A 538 -20.78 -19.88 -36.47
N SER A 539 -19.62 -20.50 -36.66
CA SER A 539 -19.12 -20.75 -38.03
C SER A 539 -17.70 -21.30 -37.99
N ALA A 540 -17.57 -22.58 -38.30
CA ALA A 540 -16.30 -23.21 -38.63
C ALA A 540 -15.89 -22.80 -40.05
N ARG A 541 -14.68 -22.25 -40.22
CA ARG A 541 -14.04 -22.18 -41.54
C ARG A 541 -12.57 -22.61 -41.48
N ARG A 542 -12.34 -23.67 -42.26
CA ARG A 542 -11.12 -24.41 -42.56
C ARG A 542 -10.14 -23.53 -43.36
N VAL A 543 -8.89 -23.38 -42.91
CA VAL A 543 -7.80 -22.75 -43.68
C VAL A 543 -6.80 -23.82 -44.11
N ARG A 544 -6.63 -23.97 -45.43
CA ARG A 544 -5.57 -24.74 -46.10
C ARG A 544 -4.28 -23.92 -46.13
N MET A 545 -3.15 -24.54 -45.77
CA MET A 545 -1.82 -24.00 -46.05
C MET A 545 -1.35 -24.49 -47.44
N GLY A 546 -0.90 -23.56 -48.29
CA GLY A 546 -0.22 -23.84 -49.56
C GLY A 546 1.30 -23.58 -49.44
N PRO A 547 2.12 -24.14 -50.35
CA PRO A 547 3.58 -24.19 -50.20
C PRO A 547 4.29 -22.95 -50.78
N LEU A 548 5.40 -22.57 -50.17
CA LEU A 548 6.31 -21.54 -50.68
C LEU A 548 7.40 -22.16 -51.57
N GLN A 549 7.55 -21.58 -52.75
CA GLN A 549 8.54 -21.89 -53.77
C GLN A 549 9.93 -21.31 -53.45
N THR A 550 10.92 -21.97 -54.05
CA THR A 550 12.35 -21.72 -54.13
C THR A 550 12.74 -20.66 -55.19
N GLU A 551 14.01 -20.22 -55.11
CA GLU A 551 14.88 -19.48 -56.07
C GLU A 551 15.32 -18.11 -55.51
N GLY A 552 16.57 -17.64 -55.58
CA GLY A 552 17.82 -18.14 -56.16
C GLY A 552 18.81 -16.97 -56.36
N ALA A 553 20.10 -17.19 -56.03
CA ALA A 553 21.33 -16.44 -56.43
C ALA A 553 21.49 -14.96 -55.94
N ARG A 554 22.68 -14.40 -55.63
CA ARG A 554 24.05 -14.58 -56.17
C ARG A 554 25.12 -13.86 -55.29
N GLN A 555 26.28 -14.51 -55.10
CA GLN A 555 27.70 -14.04 -54.95
C GLN A 555 28.04 -12.78 -54.09
N THR A 556 29.02 -12.82 -53.17
CA THR A 556 30.47 -12.92 -53.48
C THR A 556 31.35 -13.17 -52.23
N LYS A 557 32.41 -13.98 -52.47
CA LYS A 557 33.82 -13.92 -51.98
C LYS A 557 34.17 -13.97 -50.48
N GLY A 558 34.86 -15.06 -50.12
CA GLY A 558 36.26 -14.97 -49.66
C GLY A 558 36.57 -15.53 -48.27
N GLY A 559 37.40 -16.58 -48.19
CA GLY A 559 38.14 -16.93 -46.97
C GLY A 559 38.25 -18.43 -46.68
N LYS A 560 39.32 -19.07 -47.19
CA LYS A 560 39.73 -20.44 -46.86
C LYS A 560 40.25 -20.51 -45.42
N ARG A 561 39.85 -21.53 -44.65
CA ARG A 561 40.77 -22.36 -43.86
C ARG A 561 40.15 -23.71 -43.49
N THR A 562 40.89 -24.74 -43.85
CA THR A 562 40.76 -26.17 -43.57
C THR A 562 40.94 -26.46 -42.07
N VAL A 563 40.27 -27.51 -41.55
CA VAL A 563 40.86 -28.67 -40.81
C VAL A 563 39.75 -29.55 -40.19
N ALA A 564 39.78 -30.84 -40.59
CA ALA A 564 39.46 -32.11 -39.92
C ALA A 564 38.19 -32.34 -39.04
N ARG A 565 37.40 -33.35 -39.45
CA ARG A 565 37.13 -34.67 -38.78
C ARG A 565 37.32 -34.69 -37.24
N ASN A 566 36.43 -35.25 -36.41
CA ASN A 566 35.65 -36.48 -36.50
C ASN A 566 34.40 -36.42 -35.61
N VAL A 567 33.41 -37.22 -36.01
CA VAL A 567 32.16 -37.56 -35.33
C VAL A 567 32.43 -38.73 -34.39
N ASP A 568 31.95 -38.69 -33.14
CA ASP A 568 31.69 -39.88 -32.33
C ASP A 568 30.47 -39.71 -31.41
N VAL A 569 29.40 -40.41 -31.82
CA VAL A 569 28.40 -41.20 -31.08
C VAL A 569 28.36 -41.11 -29.54
N LEU A 570 27.23 -40.67 -28.97
CA LEU A 570 26.62 -41.18 -27.72
C LEU A 570 25.09 -40.93 -27.77
N ARG A 571 24.25 -41.94 -28.04
CA ARG A 571 23.55 -42.86 -27.10
C ARG A 571 22.41 -42.17 -26.30
N GLU A 572 21.17 -42.36 -26.76
CA GLU A 572 19.94 -42.08 -26.01
C GLU A 572 19.60 -43.25 -25.06
N PRO A 573 18.99 -43.02 -23.89
CA PRO A 573 18.29 -44.05 -23.14
C PRO A 573 16.77 -43.97 -23.36
N SER A 574 16.20 -45.10 -23.75
CA SER A 574 14.78 -45.42 -23.74
C SER A 574 14.24 -45.56 -22.32
N TYR A 575 13.05 -45.01 -22.06
CA TYR A 575 12.28 -45.30 -20.84
C TYR A 575 11.11 -46.23 -21.17
N ASP A 576 11.07 -47.35 -20.46
CA ASP A 576 10.00 -48.34 -20.41
C ASP A 576 8.85 -47.82 -19.52
N VAL A 577 7.60 -47.97 -19.98
CA VAL A 577 6.39 -47.69 -19.19
C VAL A 577 5.69 -49.02 -18.93
N GLY A 578 5.75 -49.49 -17.68
CA GLY A 578 5.02 -50.65 -17.20
C GLY A 578 3.54 -50.32 -16.95
N SER A 579 2.68 -51.14 -17.54
CA SER A 579 1.24 -51.25 -17.31
C SER A 579 0.92 -52.02 -16.03
N GLY A 580 -0.12 -51.59 -15.30
CA GLY A 580 -0.70 -52.33 -14.16
C GLY A 580 -2.09 -51.82 -13.76
N ASP A 581 -3.09 -52.48 -14.34
CA ASP A 581 -4.42 -52.91 -13.85
C ASP A 581 -5.51 -51.96 -13.29
N LEU A 582 -6.71 -52.31 -13.77
CA LEU A 582 -8.06 -51.76 -13.58
C LEU A 582 -8.82 -52.56 -12.52
N GLU A 583 -9.44 -51.90 -11.54
CA GLU A 583 -10.61 -52.41 -10.80
C GLU A 583 -11.50 -51.24 -10.32
N GLY A 584 -12.82 -51.38 -10.46
CA GLY A 584 -13.82 -50.62 -9.69
C GLY A 584 -14.84 -49.79 -10.49
N ILE A 585 -15.85 -50.44 -11.10
CA ILE A 585 -17.11 -49.80 -11.54
C ILE A 585 -18.21 -50.30 -10.60
N GLU A 586 -18.58 -49.51 -9.58
CA GLU A 586 -19.82 -49.71 -8.81
C GLU A 586 -20.21 -48.48 -7.94
N GLU A 587 -20.09 -47.24 -8.47
CA GLU A 587 -20.32 -46.00 -7.67
C GLU A 587 -21.31 -44.98 -8.30
N GLU A 588 -22.13 -45.39 -9.28
CA GLU A 588 -23.05 -44.47 -9.97
C GLU A 588 -24.54 -44.58 -9.59
N ALA A 589 -24.95 -45.60 -8.83
CA ALA A 589 -26.36 -45.77 -8.46
C ALA A 589 -26.81 -44.90 -7.26
N ASP A 590 -25.90 -44.46 -6.40
CA ASP A 590 -26.26 -43.82 -5.11
C ASP A 590 -26.39 -42.28 -5.17
N LYS A 591 -25.78 -41.64 -6.18
CA LYS A 591 -25.81 -40.18 -6.36
C LYS A 591 -27.20 -39.65 -6.76
N SER A 592 -28.02 -40.48 -7.40
CA SER A 592 -29.37 -40.09 -7.85
C SER A 592 -30.38 -39.92 -6.69
N LYS A 593 -30.22 -40.71 -5.60
CA LYS A 593 -31.12 -40.63 -4.44
C LYS A 593 -30.86 -39.40 -3.57
N VAL A 594 -29.59 -39.00 -3.42
CA VAL A 594 -29.20 -37.82 -2.65
C VAL A 594 -29.69 -36.53 -3.32
N LEU A 595 -29.61 -36.45 -4.65
CA LEU A 595 -30.10 -35.28 -5.41
C LEU A 595 -31.63 -35.15 -5.34
N PHE A 596 -32.37 -36.26 -5.35
CA PHE A 596 -33.83 -36.23 -5.22
C PHE A 596 -34.29 -35.76 -3.83
N GLN A 597 -33.64 -36.21 -2.76
CA GLN A 597 -33.94 -35.72 -1.40
C GLN A 597 -33.64 -34.23 -1.23
N ALA A 598 -32.51 -33.74 -1.77
CA ALA A 598 -32.16 -32.32 -1.69
C ALA A 598 -33.18 -31.41 -2.41
N ALA A 599 -33.71 -31.86 -3.56
CA ALA A 599 -34.73 -31.13 -4.30
C ALA A 599 -36.07 -31.05 -3.52
N VAL A 600 -36.49 -32.15 -2.89
CA VAL A 600 -37.73 -32.17 -2.08
C VAL A 600 -37.64 -31.24 -0.87
N TRP A 601 -36.50 -31.24 -0.15
CA TRP A 601 -36.29 -30.34 0.99
C TRP A 601 -36.24 -28.87 0.58
N SER A 602 -35.69 -28.56 -0.59
CA SER A 602 -35.66 -27.19 -1.13
C SER A 602 -37.05 -26.67 -1.47
N LEU A 603 -37.93 -27.51 -2.03
CA LEU A 603 -39.32 -27.15 -2.32
C LEU A 603 -40.15 -26.93 -1.05
N ILE A 604 -39.93 -27.74 0.00
CA ILE A 604 -40.59 -27.58 1.30
C ILE A 604 -40.15 -26.26 1.96
N ALA A 605 -38.85 -25.93 1.92
CA ALA A 605 -38.33 -24.67 2.46
C ALA A 605 -38.90 -23.45 1.71
N LEU A 606 -39.03 -23.53 0.38
CA LEU A 606 -39.62 -22.47 -0.43
C LEU A 606 -41.10 -22.24 -0.08
N ALA A 607 -41.87 -23.32 0.08
CA ALA A 607 -43.27 -23.24 0.48
C ALA A 607 -43.44 -22.61 1.88
N PHE A 608 -42.52 -22.93 2.81
CA PHE A 608 -42.53 -22.36 4.16
C PHE A 608 -42.19 -20.86 4.14
N CYS A 609 -41.23 -20.42 3.31
CA CYS A 609 -40.91 -19.01 3.13
C CYS A 609 -42.09 -18.21 2.54
N VAL A 610 -42.81 -18.76 1.55
CA VAL A 610 -43.97 -18.09 0.95
C VAL A 610 -45.13 -17.95 1.96
N LEU A 611 -45.34 -18.95 2.81
CA LEU A 611 -46.38 -18.89 3.85
C LEU A 611 -46.02 -17.90 4.98
N MET A 612 -44.74 -17.76 5.32
CA MET A 612 -44.28 -16.86 6.39
C MET A 612 -44.17 -15.39 5.95
N LEU A 613 -43.98 -15.12 4.66
CA LEU A 613 -43.85 -13.74 4.14
C LEU A 613 -45.19 -13.07 3.83
N SER A 614 -46.27 -13.84 3.66
CA SER A 614 -47.62 -13.35 3.37
C SER A 614 -48.15 -12.30 4.37
N PRO A 615 -48.06 -12.47 5.70
CA PRO A 615 -48.58 -11.50 6.67
C PRO A 615 -47.82 -10.17 6.67
N PHE A 616 -46.50 -10.22 6.43
CA PHE A 616 -45.63 -9.06 6.49
C PHE A 616 -45.80 -8.14 5.28
N VAL A 617 -46.00 -8.72 4.09
CA VAL A 617 -46.29 -7.97 2.86
C VAL A 617 -47.65 -7.29 2.94
N ILE A 618 -48.66 -7.96 3.51
CA ILE A 618 -49.99 -7.38 3.74
C ILE A 618 -49.91 -6.20 4.73
N LEU A 619 -49.13 -6.33 5.82
CA LEU A 619 -48.90 -5.26 6.79
C LEU A 619 -48.17 -4.05 6.19
N LEU A 620 -47.15 -4.27 5.36
CA LEU A 620 -46.42 -3.21 4.66
C LEU A 620 -47.27 -2.51 3.60
N TRP A 621 -48.13 -3.26 2.90
CA TRP A 621 -49.09 -2.71 1.94
C TRP A 621 -50.15 -1.84 2.65
N MET A 622 -50.71 -2.29 3.77
CA MET A 622 -51.64 -1.50 4.58
C MET A 622 -50.97 -0.24 5.18
N ARG A 623 -49.69 -0.32 5.53
CA ARG A 623 -48.90 0.81 6.06
C ARG A 623 -48.60 1.89 5.01
N ARG A 624 -48.71 1.60 3.71
CA ARG A 624 -48.50 2.60 2.65
C ARG A 624 -49.79 3.27 2.17
N ARG A 625 -50.96 2.61 2.23
CA ARG A 625 -52.21 3.14 1.68
C ARG A 625 -53.15 3.83 2.67
N LEU A 626 -53.08 3.54 3.97
CA LEU A 626 -54.03 4.10 4.94
C LEU A 626 -53.53 5.41 5.56
N GLY A 627 -54.36 6.45 5.49
CA GLY A 627 -54.10 7.75 6.12
C GLY A 627 -54.05 7.64 7.65
N LYS A 628 -53.36 8.59 8.31
CA LYS A 628 -53.10 8.55 9.78
C LYS A 628 -54.38 8.39 10.63
N GLY A 629 -55.55 8.81 10.14
CA GLY A 629 -56.84 8.68 10.82
C GLY A 629 -57.39 7.25 10.89
N GLU A 630 -57.34 6.50 9.77
CA GLU A 630 -57.92 5.14 9.69
C GLU A 630 -57.11 4.11 10.47
N ARG A 631 -55.79 4.31 10.61
CA ARG A 631 -54.91 3.42 11.40
C ARG A 631 -55.30 3.33 12.87
N ARG A 632 -55.84 4.41 13.44
CA ARG A 632 -56.27 4.43 14.85
C ARG A 632 -57.58 3.69 15.09
N SER A 633 -58.43 3.57 14.06
CA SER A 633 -59.68 2.82 14.12
C SER A 633 -59.42 1.31 14.06
N LEU A 634 -58.59 0.86 13.11
CA LEU A 634 -58.24 -0.55 12.94
C LEU A 634 -57.44 -1.14 14.11
N LEU A 635 -56.51 -0.36 14.70
CA LEU A 635 -55.78 -0.80 15.90
C LEU A 635 -56.67 -0.94 17.14
N ARG A 636 -57.80 -0.21 17.21
CA ARG A 636 -58.80 -0.40 18.28
C ARG A 636 -59.70 -1.62 18.05
N GLN A 637 -59.86 -2.06 16.80
CA GLN A 637 -60.60 -3.28 16.47
C GLN A 637 -59.75 -4.55 16.62
N ALA A 638 -58.46 -4.51 16.30
CA ALA A 638 -57.56 -5.66 16.46
C ALA A 638 -57.06 -5.89 17.91
N SER A 639 -57.29 -4.91 18.80
CA SER A 639 -57.04 -4.99 20.24
C SER A 639 -58.22 -5.59 21.02
N ARG A 640 -59.36 -5.81 20.36
CA ARG A 640 -60.50 -6.60 20.87
C ARG A 640 -60.48 -7.95 20.19
#